data_AF-A0A2B4RRA2-F1
#
_entry.id   AF-A0A2B4RRA2-F1
#
_cell.length_a   1.000
_cell.length_b   1.000
_cell.length_c   1.000
_cell.angle_alpha   90.00
_cell.angle_beta   90.00
_cell.angle_gamma   90.00
#
_symmetry.space_group_name_H-M   'P 1'
#
loop_
_entity.id
_entity.type
_entity.pdbx_description
1 polymer ?
#
loop_
_entity_poly.entity_id
_entity_poly.type
_entity_poly.pdbx_seq_one_letter_code
_entity_poly.pdbx_strand_id
1 'polypeptide(L)'
;MIETWFLLSFATENAYLGVAFRNLPRHPLKPLCPCASAVYGNCDIKMRYMGRGDAFIAKLEASKEKASRPSTSPAVKPSPQSPGRKSPLQSPRTTSPTQAPSFSNDSANSSESYKFSHNCGDNITMMHGGKKAKRIDALQIFNHGVVMTVQPLKDDELFEVRLDSKVPKWFGTLDIGATTVSPEGLEFPPSMDRFRQGVTFALCGDKILHNGKEMTKISKDLNDLTVGGRVGVMRKSDNSLHFFINGVNVGKQVKTLPPVLYGVVDVFGQAEEVTITGGTAETQSSNQDEVDSVSVMVRMHNIINTVKDEKFNDILFVVRKVAKDILEPYCETDDRQLRLKYGDHLSDISAPEYLTRLLRRVMDMGMETQAGWLGMCVIRKVFWNYADASLKMARGLGRSGSLKIMLNDLDTFGPNSSKNEKKKFLVSSAMNILNNCSKAAENRQILLDLRAIERISPFLKADDMETVVTATLTLAYISSDDQKKRLEAESRVISYLIGLLRNALNQSDLRGRSGGSAWSAQEIADGLGNLVVNEKNMEVMLERDVVPLMILLLEKGGDTEKECAANTLWIIAKTSKGKAKIKETPAAIEELTRLSKRSNQSVQAAAKRVLLELKETTFTQGSANKQPRIHCDYQEKCHTFKSSLKLSGVFFDPKFDRCFCTECHAARGDKLYYTRGQPAKDYGIPIGWCRFGLMVHPRAKALDVFNKWHVAFHGTRVESVSAILECGDVALGGRKLSEVDGHFNDNRKPTGFDTKQIFVSPSVRYSGHNCYAKPKSFTHPSTNKTYSTKAVLQLCINPDSYQVGPQTIGATAEIDPKFSNQEIEWSTKERGSIILYGLLVKLDEEN
;
A
#
# COMPACT_ATOMS: atom_id res chain seq x y z
N MET A 1 -33.08 -14.09 -6.75
CA MET A 1 -33.31 -14.12 -5.29
C MET A 1 -32.10 -14.77 -4.63
N ILE A 2 -31.64 -14.29 -3.48
CA ILE A 2 -30.52 -14.90 -2.73
C ILE A 2 -31.11 -15.63 -1.52
N GLU A 3 -31.09 -16.96 -1.53
CA GLU A 3 -31.46 -17.77 -0.37
C GLU A 3 -30.36 -17.65 0.69
N THR A 4 -30.61 -16.88 1.75
CA THR A 4 -29.68 -16.78 2.88
C THR A 4 -29.91 -17.94 3.86
N TRP A 5 -29.24 -19.05 3.59
CA TRP A 5 -29.23 -20.23 4.45
C TRP A 5 -28.51 -19.93 5.77
N PHE A 6 -29.25 -19.50 6.79
CA PHE A 6 -28.79 -19.49 8.18
C PHE A 6 -28.95 -20.88 8.77
N LEU A 7 -27.84 -21.46 9.21
CA LEU A 7 -27.77 -22.76 9.90
C LEU A 7 -27.34 -22.53 11.35
N LEU A 8 -27.97 -23.24 12.28
CA LEU A 8 -27.47 -23.39 13.66
C LEU A 8 -27.06 -24.85 13.86
N SER A 9 -25.85 -25.07 14.37
CA SER A 9 -25.26 -26.39 14.60
C SER A 9 -24.59 -26.46 15.97
N PHE A 10 -24.57 -27.65 16.55
CA PHE A 10 -24.00 -27.91 17.88
C PHE A 10 -22.81 -28.88 17.79
N ALA A 11 -21.88 -28.75 18.72
CA ALA A 11 -20.71 -29.61 18.85
C ALA A 11 -20.31 -29.74 20.33
N THR A 12 -19.75 -30.88 20.71
CA THR A 12 -19.24 -31.14 22.07
C THR A 12 -17.79 -31.62 22.00
N GLU A 13 -16.89 -30.79 22.53
CA GLU A 13 -15.43 -30.90 22.68
C GLU A 13 -14.59 -31.35 21.47
N ASN A 14 -14.93 -32.43 20.77
CA ASN A 14 -14.30 -32.86 19.51
C ASN A 14 -15.27 -33.41 18.43
N ALA A 15 -16.59 -33.47 18.70
CA ALA A 15 -17.57 -34.05 17.76
C ALA A 15 -18.61 -33.02 17.27
N TYR A 16 -18.86 -33.00 15.96
CA TYR A 16 -19.94 -32.22 15.32
C TYR A 16 -21.26 -33.00 15.39
N LEU A 17 -22.27 -32.45 16.05
CA LEU A 17 -23.54 -33.12 16.33
C LEU A 17 -24.64 -32.82 15.29
N GLY A 18 -24.31 -32.06 14.24
CA GLY A 18 -25.22 -31.77 13.12
C GLY A 18 -25.85 -30.38 13.15
N VAL A 19 -26.80 -30.20 12.21
CA VAL A 19 -27.54 -28.94 12.00
C VAL A 19 -28.93 -29.09 12.62
N ALA A 20 -29.24 -28.27 13.62
CA ALA A 20 -30.54 -28.29 14.30
C ALA A 20 -31.61 -27.48 13.55
N PHE A 21 -31.24 -26.36 12.93
CA PHE A 21 -32.18 -25.45 12.27
C PHE A 21 -31.67 -24.96 10.92
N ARG A 22 -32.60 -24.73 9.99
CA ARG A 22 -32.41 -24.04 8.71
C ARG A 22 -33.49 -22.96 8.57
N ASN A 23 -33.25 -21.97 7.72
CA ASN A 23 -34.22 -20.90 7.38
C ASN A 23 -34.69 -20.06 8.58
N LEU A 24 -33.80 -19.81 9.55
CA LEU A 24 -34.08 -18.95 10.69
C LEU A 24 -34.42 -17.51 10.23
N PRO A 25 -35.53 -16.90 10.71
CA PRO A 25 -35.97 -15.59 10.24
C PRO A 25 -35.07 -14.46 10.75
N ARG A 26 -34.75 -13.50 9.87
CA ARG A 26 -34.08 -12.25 10.25
C ARG A 26 -35.06 -11.31 10.96
N HIS A 27 -35.20 -11.41 12.28
CA HIS A 27 -35.92 -10.39 13.06
C HIS A 27 -34.98 -9.19 13.34
N PRO A 28 -35.25 -7.97 12.84
CA PRO A 28 -34.26 -6.90 12.76
C PRO A 28 -33.91 -6.20 14.09
N LEU A 29 -34.46 -6.63 15.22
CA LEU A 29 -34.41 -5.90 16.49
C LEU A 29 -34.04 -6.73 17.74
N LYS A 30 -33.84 -8.05 17.63
CA LYS A 30 -33.38 -8.90 18.75
C LYS A 30 -32.47 -10.03 18.24
N PRO A 31 -31.26 -10.21 18.80
CA PRO A 31 -30.39 -11.33 18.43
C PRO A 31 -30.93 -12.66 18.99
N LEU A 32 -30.72 -13.75 18.26
CA LEU A 32 -30.94 -15.11 18.77
C LEU A 32 -29.86 -15.45 19.81
N CYS A 33 -30.27 -15.61 21.06
CA CYS A 33 -29.38 -15.98 22.15
C CYS A 33 -29.44 -17.51 22.37
N PRO A 34 -28.33 -18.25 22.25
CA PRO A 34 -28.30 -19.66 22.64
C PRO A 34 -28.47 -19.80 24.15
N CYS A 35 -29.22 -20.79 24.59
CA CYS A 35 -29.43 -21.13 26.00
C CYS A 35 -29.11 -22.62 26.21
N ALA A 36 -28.53 -22.95 27.36
CA ALA A 36 -28.18 -24.31 27.76
C ALA A 36 -28.67 -24.56 29.18
N SER A 37 -29.09 -25.80 29.48
CA SER A 37 -29.57 -26.21 30.79
C SER A 37 -29.08 -27.63 31.08
N ALA A 38 -28.57 -27.87 32.29
CA ALA A 38 -28.29 -29.21 32.81
C ALA A 38 -29.38 -29.59 33.81
N VAL A 39 -29.89 -30.81 33.70
CA VAL A 39 -31.05 -31.26 34.48
C VAL A 39 -30.64 -31.96 35.78
N TYR A 40 -29.45 -32.57 35.86
CA TYR A 40 -28.94 -33.24 37.06
C TYR A 40 -27.41 -33.37 37.07
N GLY A 41 -26.81 -33.38 38.27
CA GLY A 41 -25.39 -33.69 38.50
C GLY A 41 -24.41 -32.51 38.32
N ASN A 42 -23.19 -32.67 38.87
CA ASN A 42 -22.12 -31.68 38.78
C ASN A 42 -21.58 -31.56 37.34
N CYS A 43 -22.17 -30.65 36.56
CA CYS A 43 -21.83 -30.43 35.15
C CYS A 43 -21.34 -29.00 34.90
N ASP A 44 -20.08 -28.87 34.48
CA ASP A 44 -19.39 -27.59 34.29
C ASP A 44 -19.59 -27.05 32.86
N ILE A 45 -20.71 -26.35 32.61
CA ILE A 45 -21.11 -25.90 31.26
C ILE A 45 -20.26 -24.72 30.79
N LYS A 46 -19.46 -24.92 29.74
CA LYS A 46 -18.63 -23.87 29.11
C LYS A 46 -19.06 -23.58 27.68
N MET A 47 -19.77 -22.47 27.49
CA MET A 47 -20.18 -21.98 26.16
C MET A 47 -19.04 -21.18 25.51
N ARG A 48 -18.69 -21.50 24.25
CA ARG A 48 -17.68 -20.80 23.46
C ARG A 48 -18.28 -20.34 22.13
N TYR A 49 -18.11 -19.06 21.78
CA TYR A 49 -18.43 -18.57 20.44
C TYR A 49 -17.34 -19.04 19.46
N MET A 50 -17.70 -19.89 18.50
CA MET A 50 -16.77 -20.47 17.52
C MET A 50 -16.47 -19.55 16.32
N GLY A 51 -17.22 -18.45 16.18
CA GLY A 51 -17.08 -17.52 15.06
C GLY A 51 -17.50 -18.12 13.72
N ARG A 52 -16.98 -17.59 12.62
CA ARG A 52 -17.15 -18.13 11.26
C ARG A 52 -15.99 -19.02 10.80
N GLY A 53 -14.85 -18.99 11.50
CA GLY A 53 -13.59 -19.55 11.03
C GLY A 53 -13.57 -21.07 10.85
N ASP A 54 -14.28 -21.84 11.69
CA ASP A 54 -14.37 -23.28 11.47
C ASP A 54 -15.12 -23.62 10.16
N ALA A 55 -16.02 -22.76 9.70
CA ALA A 55 -16.63 -22.88 8.38
C ALA A 55 -15.72 -22.40 7.23
N PHE A 56 -14.66 -21.62 7.51
CA PHE A 56 -13.61 -21.32 6.53
C PHE A 56 -12.64 -22.51 6.38
N ILE A 57 -12.17 -23.08 7.49
CA ILE A 57 -11.30 -24.27 7.43
C ILE A 57 -12.08 -25.49 6.89
N ALA A 58 -13.34 -25.68 7.29
CA ALA A 58 -14.19 -26.71 6.70
C ALA A 58 -14.42 -26.51 5.19
N LYS A 59 -14.44 -25.28 4.66
CA LYS A 59 -14.45 -25.04 3.20
C LYS A 59 -13.14 -25.39 2.50
N LEU A 60 -12.01 -25.31 3.21
CA LEU A 60 -10.71 -25.78 2.70
C LEU A 60 -10.63 -27.33 2.73
N GLU A 61 -11.20 -27.97 3.75
CA GLU A 61 -11.15 -29.43 3.93
C GLU A 61 -12.24 -30.16 3.12
N ALA A 62 -13.43 -29.57 2.97
CA ALA A 62 -14.54 -30.03 2.12
C ALA A 62 -14.40 -29.67 0.63
N SER A 63 -13.15 -29.51 0.16
CA SER A 63 -12.82 -29.69 -1.26
C SER A 63 -12.80 -31.18 -1.65
N LYS A 64 -12.95 -32.08 -0.67
CA LYS A 64 -13.35 -33.48 -0.85
C LYS A 64 -14.88 -33.57 -1.04
N GLU A 65 -15.35 -34.62 -1.71
CA GLU A 65 -16.77 -34.95 -1.94
C GLU A 65 -17.59 -34.04 -2.88
N LYS A 66 -17.21 -34.03 -4.17
CA LYS A 66 -18.18 -33.72 -5.25
C LYS A 66 -18.02 -34.58 -6.51
N ALA A 67 -17.82 -35.89 -6.34
CA ALA A 67 -17.58 -36.85 -7.43
C ALA A 67 -18.11 -38.27 -7.16
N SER A 68 -19.40 -38.43 -6.83
CA SER A 68 -20.01 -39.77 -6.63
C SER A 68 -21.52 -39.84 -6.89
N ARG A 69 -21.98 -39.43 -8.08
CA ARG A 69 -23.25 -39.89 -8.68
C ARG A 69 -23.24 -39.67 -10.21
N PRO A 70 -23.68 -40.65 -11.02
CA PRO A 70 -23.77 -40.50 -12.47
C PRO A 70 -24.93 -39.58 -12.88
N SER A 71 -24.84 -39.00 -14.07
CA SER A 71 -25.83 -38.09 -14.64
C SER A 71 -27.08 -38.82 -15.14
N THR A 72 -28.25 -38.38 -14.72
CA THR A 72 -29.54 -38.66 -15.38
C THR A 72 -30.24 -37.36 -15.75
N SER A 73 -30.88 -37.34 -16.91
CA SER A 73 -31.40 -36.12 -17.54
C SER A 73 -32.69 -35.60 -16.88
N PRO A 74 -32.88 -34.28 -16.71
CA PRO A 74 -34.14 -33.72 -16.24
C PRO A 74 -35.21 -33.71 -17.34
N ALA A 75 -36.45 -34.07 -16.98
CA ALA A 75 -37.62 -34.04 -17.86
C ALA A 75 -38.33 -32.66 -17.86
N VAL A 76 -39.24 -32.46 -18.82
CA VAL A 76 -39.91 -31.17 -19.13
C VAL A 76 -41.28 -31.04 -18.45
N LYS A 77 -41.62 -29.83 -17.98
CA LYS A 77 -42.95 -29.16 -17.84
C LYS A 77 -43.11 -28.40 -16.50
N PRO A 78 -44.04 -27.42 -16.39
CA PRO A 78 -44.49 -26.42 -17.37
C PRO A 78 -44.49 -24.98 -16.78
N SER A 79 -44.91 -23.99 -17.57
CA SER A 79 -44.99 -22.56 -17.17
C SER A 79 -46.36 -22.12 -16.63
N PRO A 80 -46.41 -21.14 -15.70
CA PRO A 80 -47.59 -20.29 -15.44
C PRO A 80 -47.53 -18.97 -16.24
N GLN A 81 -48.63 -18.20 -16.20
CA GLN A 81 -48.91 -17.07 -17.10
C GLN A 81 -48.69 -15.67 -16.47
N SER A 82 -48.64 -14.65 -17.34
CA SER A 82 -48.60 -13.22 -16.99
C SER A 82 -49.95 -12.65 -16.54
N PRO A 83 -49.97 -11.47 -15.89
CA PRO A 83 -50.90 -10.44 -16.35
C PRO A 83 -50.42 -8.98 -16.26
N GLY A 84 -51.08 -8.09 -17.00
CA GLY A 84 -51.48 -6.77 -16.49
C GLY A 84 -50.62 -5.53 -16.82
N ARG A 85 -51.15 -4.64 -17.67
CA ARG A 85 -50.65 -3.28 -17.93
C ARG A 85 -51.74 -2.26 -17.59
N LYS A 86 -51.44 -1.19 -16.84
CA LYS A 86 -52.29 0.03 -16.72
C LYS A 86 -51.54 1.22 -16.06
N SER A 87 -52.05 2.43 -16.32
CA SER A 87 -51.54 3.76 -15.93
C SER A 87 -52.60 4.82 -16.33
N PRO A 88 -52.48 6.13 -16.03
CA PRO A 88 -51.73 6.86 -14.97
C PRO A 88 -52.68 7.73 -14.11
N LEU A 89 -52.15 8.64 -13.27
CA LEU A 89 -52.89 9.80 -12.70
C LEU A 89 -51.93 10.97 -12.40
N GLN A 90 -52.45 12.16 -12.11
CA GLN A 90 -51.80 13.46 -12.40
C GLN A 90 -51.33 14.29 -11.17
N SER A 91 -50.31 15.11 -11.46
CA SER A 91 -49.80 16.40 -10.92
C SER A 91 -50.66 17.25 -9.94
N PRO A 92 -50.07 18.25 -9.23
CA PRO A 92 -49.75 19.56 -9.84
C PRO A 92 -48.36 20.17 -9.47
N ARG A 93 -48.06 21.38 -9.99
CA ARG A 93 -46.81 22.17 -9.81
C ARG A 93 -46.98 23.36 -8.85
N THR A 94 -45.90 23.77 -8.17
CA THR A 94 -45.58 25.12 -7.59
C THR A 94 -44.20 25.02 -6.87
N THR A 95 -43.32 26.02 -6.69
CA THR A 95 -42.96 27.26 -7.44
C THR A 95 -41.55 27.73 -7.00
N SER A 96 -40.95 28.72 -7.70
CA SER A 96 -39.81 29.56 -7.23
C SER A 96 -40.15 31.05 -7.50
N PRO A 97 -39.52 32.05 -6.86
CA PRO A 97 -38.09 32.44 -7.01
C PRO A 97 -37.29 32.22 -5.69
N THR A 98 -36.26 32.93 -5.18
CA THR A 98 -35.60 34.25 -5.48
C THR A 98 -34.09 34.20 -5.12
N GLN A 99 -33.41 35.33 -4.92
CA GLN A 99 -31.94 35.46 -4.75
C GLN A 99 -31.51 36.25 -3.50
N ALA A 100 -30.27 35.99 -3.04
CA ALA A 100 -29.34 36.91 -2.33
C ALA A 100 -29.72 37.35 -0.89
N PRO A 101 -28.75 37.79 -0.04
CA PRO A 101 -27.36 38.17 -0.33
C PRO A 101 -26.25 37.42 0.45
N SER A 102 -25.00 37.79 0.15
CA SER A 102 -23.75 37.36 0.80
C SER A 102 -23.34 38.27 1.97
N PHE A 103 -22.68 37.75 3.00
CA PHE A 103 -21.66 38.50 3.78
C PHE A 103 -20.67 37.61 4.53
N SER A 104 -19.45 38.15 4.71
CA SER A 104 -18.39 37.84 5.71
C SER A 104 -18.05 36.39 6.08
N ASN A 105 -16.78 36.03 5.86
CA ASN A 105 -16.07 35.08 6.73
C ASN A 105 -16.05 35.62 8.16
N ASP A 106 -16.27 34.75 9.14
CA ASP A 106 -15.65 34.87 10.46
C ASP A 106 -15.26 33.47 10.95
N SER A 107 -14.02 33.31 11.44
CA SER A 107 -13.42 32.00 11.69
C SER A 107 -13.04 31.82 13.16
N ALA A 108 -13.83 31.05 13.91
CA ALA A 108 -13.53 30.69 15.29
C ALA A 108 -14.04 29.28 15.67
N ASN A 109 -13.39 28.67 16.67
CA ASN A 109 -13.83 27.48 17.40
C ASN A 109 -14.04 26.17 16.59
N SER A 110 -12.99 25.73 15.90
CA SER A 110 -12.68 24.28 15.96
C SER A 110 -12.31 23.91 17.39
N SER A 111 -12.94 22.89 17.99
CA SER A 111 -12.58 22.46 19.36
C SER A 111 -11.13 21.94 19.41
N GLU A 112 -10.29 22.57 20.23
CA GLU A 112 -8.98 22.02 20.58
C GLU A 112 -9.16 20.73 21.37
N SER A 113 -8.84 19.59 20.74
CA SER A 113 -8.72 18.29 21.41
C SER A 113 -7.55 18.31 22.41
N TYR A 114 -7.72 17.69 23.58
CA TYR A 114 -6.69 17.57 24.61
C TYR A 114 -5.30 17.18 24.08
N LYS A 115 -4.28 17.81 24.66
CA LYS A 115 -2.86 17.48 24.48
C LYS A 115 -2.25 17.26 25.87
N PHE A 116 -1.32 16.32 26.00
CA PHE A 116 -0.44 16.21 27.15
C PHE A 116 0.54 17.39 27.20
N SER A 117 0.95 17.79 28.40
CA SER A 117 1.97 18.80 28.66
C SER A 117 3.37 18.33 28.28
N HIS A 118 4.24 19.29 28.02
CA HIS A 118 5.68 19.06 27.88
C HIS A 118 6.38 19.00 29.24
N ASN A 119 5.82 19.61 30.30
CA ASN A 119 6.25 19.38 31.67
C ASN A 119 5.58 18.09 32.19
N CYS A 120 6.38 17.08 32.51
CA CYS A 120 5.98 15.72 32.86
C CYS A 120 7.08 15.01 33.67
N GLY A 121 6.82 13.80 34.15
CA GLY A 121 7.79 13.01 34.91
C GLY A 121 9.03 12.60 34.11
N ASP A 122 10.18 12.53 34.80
CA ASP A 122 11.53 12.42 34.21
C ASP A 122 11.72 11.29 33.19
N ASN A 123 10.96 10.20 33.32
CA ASN A 123 11.07 9.02 32.48
C ASN A 123 10.11 9.03 31.29
N ILE A 124 9.50 10.16 30.92
CA ILE A 124 8.60 10.28 29.77
C ILE A 124 9.26 11.01 28.60
N THR A 125 9.01 10.51 27.39
CA THR A 125 9.17 11.28 26.14
C THR A 125 7.82 11.54 25.48
N MET A 126 7.65 12.76 24.97
CA MET A 126 6.41 13.27 24.41
C MET A 126 6.42 13.21 22.88
N MET A 127 5.38 12.62 22.30
CA MET A 127 5.31 12.31 20.86
C MET A 127 4.03 12.88 20.22
N HIS A 128 4.05 12.97 18.88
CA HIS A 128 2.92 13.45 18.05
C HIS A 128 2.32 14.78 18.53
N GLY A 129 3.16 15.77 18.84
CA GLY A 129 2.70 17.11 19.27
C GLY A 129 1.92 17.10 20.60
N GLY A 130 2.28 16.21 21.52
CA GLY A 130 1.60 16.05 22.81
C GLY A 130 0.39 15.11 22.77
N LYS A 131 0.12 14.39 21.68
CA LYS A 131 -0.94 13.36 21.65
C LYS A 131 -0.53 11.99 22.17
N LYS A 132 0.77 11.73 22.36
CA LYS A 132 1.29 10.46 22.87
C LYS A 132 2.36 10.67 23.93
N ALA A 133 2.38 9.83 24.96
CA ALA A 133 3.43 9.72 25.95
C ALA A 133 4.04 8.31 25.92
N LYS A 134 5.37 8.21 26.01
CA LYS A 134 6.09 6.93 26.05
C LYS A 134 7.12 6.94 27.17
N ARG A 135 7.24 5.85 27.93
CA ARG A 135 8.27 5.71 28.97
C ARG A 135 9.64 5.37 28.35
N ILE A 136 10.65 6.13 28.76
CA ILE A 136 12.06 5.98 28.39
C ILE A 136 12.62 4.71 29.06
N ASP A 137 13.33 3.89 28.29
CA ASP A 137 13.87 2.57 28.68
C ASP A 137 12.91 1.74 29.56
N ALA A 138 11.68 1.53 29.07
CA ALA A 138 10.64 0.78 29.77
C ALA A 138 11.01 -0.68 30.10
N LEU A 139 12.10 -1.21 29.54
CA LEU A 139 12.65 -2.52 29.88
C LEU A 139 13.42 -2.50 31.21
N GLN A 140 14.03 -1.38 31.60
CA GLN A 140 14.75 -1.24 32.87
C GLN A 140 14.01 -0.38 33.90
N ILE A 141 13.17 0.54 33.45
CA ILE A 141 12.46 1.53 34.28
C ILE A 141 10.95 1.27 34.26
N PHE A 142 10.27 1.47 35.39
CA PHE A 142 8.84 1.19 35.58
C PHE A 142 8.01 2.33 36.19
N ASN A 143 8.61 3.49 36.49
CA ASN A 143 7.97 4.56 37.27
C ASN A 143 8.47 5.96 36.86
N HIS A 144 7.98 7.01 37.54
CA HIS A 144 8.06 8.43 37.14
C HIS A 144 7.41 8.66 35.76
N GLY A 145 6.30 7.96 35.50
CA GLY A 145 5.58 7.94 34.22
C GLY A 145 4.44 8.96 34.11
N VAL A 146 4.37 9.94 35.01
CA VAL A 146 3.22 10.82 35.17
C VAL A 146 3.19 11.92 34.10
N VAL A 147 2.07 12.02 33.38
CA VAL A 147 1.76 13.07 32.39
C VAL A 147 0.41 13.71 32.68
N MET A 148 0.25 14.98 32.30
CA MET A 148 -0.98 15.76 32.54
C MET A 148 -1.45 16.47 31.26
N THR A 149 -2.73 16.81 31.16
CA THR A 149 -3.25 17.63 30.04
C THR A 149 -2.78 19.09 30.15
N VAL A 150 -2.53 19.74 29.01
CA VAL A 150 -2.29 21.20 28.94
C VAL A 150 -3.57 21.96 29.25
N GLN A 151 -4.67 21.56 28.61
CA GLN A 151 -5.98 22.14 28.84
C GLN A 151 -6.63 21.54 30.10
N PRO A 152 -7.36 22.33 30.90
CA PRO A 152 -8.31 21.79 31.87
C PRO A 152 -9.38 20.93 31.18
N LEU A 153 -9.92 19.96 31.92
CA LEU A 153 -11.05 19.13 31.52
C LEU A 153 -12.29 20.00 31.34
N LYS A 154 -12.85 20.02 30.13
CA LYS A 154 -14.12 20.69 29.81
C LYS A 154 -15.27 19.79 30.25
N ASP A 155 -16.40 20.40 30.65
CA ASP A 155 -17.59 19.64 31.03
C ASP A 155 -18.14 18.84 29.85
N ASP A 156 -18.52 17.60 30.14
CA ASP A 156 -19.06 16.63 29.19
C ASP A 156 -18.10 16.20 28.05
N GLU A 157 -16.83 16.63 28.07
CA GLU A 157 -15.79 16.22 27.12
C GLU A 157 -14.85 15.14 27.72
N LEU A 158 -14.93 13.92 27.18
CA LEU A 158 -14.13 12.78 27.64
C LEU A 158 -12.64 12.92 27.26
N PHE A 159 -11.78 13.00 28.27
CA PHE A 159 -10.35 12.74 28.12
C PHE A 159 -10.13 11.21 28.17
N GLU A 160 -9.84 10.61 27.02
CA GLU A 160 -9.57 9.16 26.86
C GLU A 160 -8.15 8.94 26.34
N VAL A 161 -7.48 7.90 26.82
CA VAL A 161 -6.19 7.40 26.32
C VAL A 161 -6.25 5.91 26.01
N ARG A 162 -5.58 5.50 24.93
CA ARG A 162 -5.36 4.11 24.53
C ARG A 162 -3.98 3.63 24.96
N LEU A 163 -3.88 2.40 25.45
CA LEU A 163 -2.63 1.69 25.71
C LEU A 163 -2.06 1.12 24.40
N ASP A 164 -0.94 1.66 23.92
CA ASP A 164 -0.32 1.30 22.64
C ASP A 164 0.70 0.15 22.75
N SER A 165 1.42 0.01 23.88
CA SER A 165 2.33 -1.11 24.11
C SER A 165 2.54 -1.45 25.60
N LYS A 166 2.99 -2.69 25.86
CA LYS A 166 3.27 -3.22 27.21
C LYS A 166 4.64 -3.90 27.31
N VAL A 167 5.30 -3.74 28.46
CA VAL A 167 6.45 -4.52 28.91
C VAL A 167 6.02 -5.52 30.00
N PRO A 168 5.95 -6.84 29.73
CA PRO A 168 5.42 -7.84 30.67
C PRO A 168 6.34 -8.21 31.83
N LYS A 169 7.49 -7.54 31.99
CA LYS A 169 8.45 -7.73 33.10
C LYS A 169 7.92 -7.20 34.45
N TRP A 170 6.96 -6.28 34.43
CA TRP A 170 6.56 -5.47 35.58
C TRP A 170 5.15 -5.82 36.09
N PHE A 171 4.83 -5.33 37.29
CA PHE A 171 3.49 -5.37 37.89
C PHE A 171 2.85 -3.97 37.86
N GLY A 172 1.51 -3.91 37.93
CA GLY A 172 0.75 -2.70 37.61
C GLY A 172 0.64 -2.48 36.09
N THR A 173 -0.26 -1.60 35.65
CA THR A 173 -0.46 -1.29 34.22
C THR A 173 -0.35 0.19 33.94
N LEU A 174 -1.45 0.94 34.03
CA LEU A 174 -1.49 2.38 33.94
C LEU A 174 -2.64 2.89 34.80
N ASP A 175 -2.47 4.08 35.36
CA ASP A 175 -3.49 4.74 36.16
C ASP A 175 -3.96 6.01 35.45
N ILE A 176 -5.23 6.41 35.67
CA ILE A 176 -5.80 7.65 35.10
C ILE A 176 -6.60 8.42 36.14
N GLY A 177 -6.49 9.74 36.15
CA GLY A 177 -7.09 10.61 37.15
C GLY A 177 -7.39 12.01 36.65
N ALA A 178 -7.86 12.84 37.58
CA ALA A 178 -7.99 14.28 37.41
C ALA A 178 -7.48 15.00 38.67
N THR A 179 -6.77 16.13 38.50
CA THR A 179 -6.16 16.90 39.59
C THR A 179 -6.41 18.40 39.46
N THR A 180 -6.47 19.12 40.58
CA THR A 180 -6.59 20.60 40.60
C THR A 180 -5.30 21.33 40.27
N VAL A 181 -4.16 20.64 40.26
CA VAL A 181 -2.84 21.28 40.07
C VAL A 181 -2.58 21.51 38.59
N SER A 182 -1.99 22.66 38.23
CA SER A 182 -1.53 22.94 36.88
C SER A 182 -0.31 22.07 36.54
N PRO A 183 -0.12 21.63 35.28
CA PRO A 183 1.15 21.04 34.86
C PRO A 183 2.32 22.05 34.87
N GLU A 184 2.06 23.36 34.95
CA GLU A 184 3.10 24.40 35.00
C GLU A 184 3.68 24.52 36.41
N GLY A 185 5.00 24.35 36.55
CA GLY A 185 5.72 24.50 37.82
C GLY A 185 5.57 23.32 38.81
N LEU A 186 4.94 22.23 38.40
CA LEU A 186 4.77 21.01 39.21
C LEU A 186 6.04 20.14 39.20
N GLU A 187 6.48 19.72 40.38
CA GLU A 187 7.38 18.57 40.57
C GLU A 187 6.57 17.26 40.52
N PHE A 188 6.88 16.37 39.58
CA PHE A 188 6.11 15.15 39.36
C PHE A 188 6.49 14.04 40.35
N PRO A 189 5.52 13.35 40.98
CA PRO A 189 5.82 12.25 41.88
C PRO A 189 6.27 10.99 41.10
N PRO A 190 6.98 10.04 41.74
CA PRO A 190 7.34 8.77 41.13
C PRO A 190 6.16 7.90 40.68
N SER A 191 4.96 8.14 41.20
CA SER A 191 3.72 7.46 40.84
C SER A 191 2.49 8.26 41.30
N MET A 192 1.34 8.08 40.64
CA MET A 192 0.12 8.89 40.89
C MET A 192 -0.47 8.74 42.30
N ASP A 193 -0.30 7.59 42.95
CA ASP A 193 -0.72 7.38 44.36
C ASP A 193 0.04 8.28 45.36
N ARG A 194 1.22 8.77 44.96
CA ARG A 194 2.10 9.66 45.74
C ARG A 194 1.87 11.13 45.46
N PHE A 195 0.87 11.50 44.66
CA PHE A 195 0.51 12.89 44.41
C PHE A 195 -0.01 13.55 45.70
N ARG A 196 0.80 14.44 46.31
CA ARG A 196 0.48 15.14 47.58
C ARG A 196 0.09 16.61 47.42
N GLN A 197 0.31 17.21 46.26
CA GLN A 197 -0.05 18.60 45.99
C GLN A 197 -1.52 18.68 45.53
N GLY A 198 -2.27 19.66 46.03
CA GLY A 198 -3.67 19.89 45.62
C GLY A 198 -4.65 18.75 45.93
N VAL A 199 -5.66 18.60 45.07
CA VAL A 199 -6.68 17.54 45.14
C VAL A 199 -6.64 16.71 43.87
N THR A 200 -6.39 15.41 44.00
CA THR A 200 -6.24 14.44 42.90
C THR A 200 -7.15 13.24 43.14
N PHE A 201 -7.97 12.91 42.14
CA PHE A 201 -8.77 11.69 42.08
C PHE A 201 -8.19 10.77 41.02
N ALA A 202 -7.87 9.52 41.37
CA ALA A 202 -7.19 8.58 40.49
C ALA A 202 -7.90 7.22 40.47
N LEU A 203 -8.01 6.59 39.31
CA LEU A 203 -8.35 5.19 39.15
C LEU A 203 -7.05 4.40 39.02
N CYS A 204 -6.77 3.55 40.01
CA CYS A 204 -5.55 2.75 40.14
C CYS A 204 -5.93 1.29 40.36
N GLY A 205 -5.62 0.41 39.40
CA GLY A 205 -6.05 -0.99 39.45
C GLY A 205 -7.58 -1.15 39.55
N ASP A 206 -8.07 -1.77 40.63
CA ASP A 206 -9.49 -1.93 40.95
C ASP A 206 -10.10 -0.79 41.81
N LYS A 207 -9.33 0.28 42.09
CA LYS A 207 -9.66 1.29 43.12
C LYS A 207 -9.74 2.71 42.58
N ILE A 208 -10.70 3.49 43.10
CA ILE A 208 -10.69 4.95 43.01
C ILE A 208 -10.07 5.50 44.30
N LEU A 209 -9.02 6.31 44.15
CA LEU A 209 -8.27 6.98 45.22
C LEU A 209 -8.55 8.48 45.23
N HIS A 210 -8.41 9.11 46.40
CA HIS A 210 -8.37 10.55 46.60
C HIS A 210 -7.12 10.91 47.42
N ASN A 211 -6.21 11.71 46.84
CA ASN A 211 -4.88 12.02 47.39
C ASN A 211 -4.10 10.78 47.88
N GLY A 212 -4.20 9.68 47.13
CA GLY A 212 -3.58 8.38 47.46
C GLY A 212 -4.31 7.52 48.49
N LYS A 213 -5.45 7.97 49.05
CA LYS A 213 -6.28 7.17 49.96
C LYS A 213 -7.44 6.52 49.21
N GLU A 214 -7.66 5.22 49.40
CA GLU A 214 -8.77 4.48 48.79
C GLU A 214 -10.13 5.05 49.22
N MET A 215 -10.95 5.46 48.24
CA MET A 215 -12.36 5.83 48.45
C MET A 215 -13.27 4.62 48.28
N THR A 216 -13.07 3.85 47.21
CA THR A 216 -13.98 2.78 46.80
C THR A 216 -13.38 1.91 45.68
N LYS A 217 -13.92 0.70 45.49
CA LYS A 217 -13.53 -0.23 44.41
C LYS A 217 -14.52 -0.26 43.25
N ILE A 218 -14.06 -0.56 42.04
CA ILE A 218 -14.88 -0.80 40.84
C ILE A 218 -14.91 -2.31 40.49
N SER A 219 -15.74 -2.70 39.51
CA SER A 219 -15.97 -4.11 39.12
C SER A 219 -15.07 -4.62 37.98
N LYS A 220 -14.03 -3.86 37.62
CA LYS A 220 -13.02 -4.20 36.61
C LYS A 220 -11.67 -3.73 37.11
N ASP A 221 -10.60 -4.51 36.92
CA ASP A 221 -9.25 -4.06 37.23
C ASP A 221 -8.60 -3.44 35.97
N LEU A 222 -7.91 -2.30 36.11
CA LEU A 222 -7.04 -1.76 35.06
C LEU A 222 -5.89 -2.72 34.71
N ASN A 223 -5.46 -3.59 35.62
CA ASN A 223 -4.41 -4.58 35.37
C ASN A 223 -4.76 -5.55 34.22
N ASP A 224 -6.04 -5.85 34.01
CA ASP A 224 -6.54 -6.69 32.91
C ASP A 224 -6.53 -5.97 31.55
N LEU A 225 -6.25 -4.66 31.50
CA LEU A 225 -6.26 -3.88 30.26
C LEU A 225 -5.18 -4.38 29.29
N THR A 226 -5.60 -4.87 28.13
CA THR A 226 -4.71 -5.29 27.04
C THR A 226 -4.28 -4.10 26.18
N VAL A 227 -3.22 -4.28 25.39
CA VAL A 227 -2.85 -3.34 24.31
C VAL A 227 -4.03 -3.16 23.35
N GLY A 228 -4.26 -1.91 22.92
CA GLY A 228 -5.46 -1.47 22.20
C GLY A 228 -6.64 -1.07 23.11
N GLY A 229 -6.61 -1.47 24.39
CA GLY A 229 -7.58 -1.05 25.40
C GLY A 229 -7.48 0.43 25.73
N ARG A 230 -8.59 1.03 26.17
CA ARG A 230 -8.71 2.47 26.44
C ARG A 230 -9.24 2.73 27.84
N VAL A 231 -8.78 3.82 28.46
CA VAL A 231 -9.30 4.34 29.72
C VAL A 231 -9.61 5.83 29.58
N GLY A 232 -10.54 6.35 30.36
CA GLY A 232 -10.88 7.76 30.29
C GLY A 232 -11.46 8.33 31.57
N VAL A 233 -11.43 9.66 31.66
CA VAL A 233 -12.03 10.46 32.72
C VAL A 233 -12.77 11.65 32.12
N MET A 234 -13.91 12.00 32.70
CA MET A 234 -14.75 13.11 32.25
C MET A 234 -15.33 13.85 33.47
N ARG A 235 -15.18 15.17 33.49
CA ARG A 235 -15.99 16.04 34.35
C ARG A 235 -17.36 16.20 33.72
N LYS A 236 -18.43 16.10 34.52
CA LYS A 236 -19.80 16.33 34.09
C LYS A 236 -20.30 17.68 34.58
N SER A 237 -21.19 18.29 33.79
CA SER A 237 -21.92 19.52 34.13
C SER A 237 -22.76 19.43 35.42
N ASP A 238 -23.02 18.22 35.97
CA ASP A 238 -23.59 18.02 37.32
C ASP A 238 -22.53 18.12 38.46
N ASN A 239 -21.32 18.57 38.13
CA ASN A 239 -20.13 18.65 38.98
C ASN A 239 -19.70 17.31 39.61
N SER A 240 -19.82 16.22 38.83
CA SER A 240 -19.30 14.89 39.16
C SER A 240 -18.17 14.42 38.22
N LEU A 241 -17.33 13.50 38.69
CA LEU A 241 -16.26 12.87 37.92
C LEU A 241 -16.63 11.44 37.57
N HIS A 242 -16.51 11.09 36.28
CA HIS A 242 -16.78 9.76 35.75
C HIS A 242 -15.51 9.14 35.19
N PHE A 243 -15.29 7.86 35.49
CA PHE A 243 -14.21 7.05 34.92
C PHE A 243 -14.76 6.02 33.92
N PHE A 244 -13.95 5.68 32.91
CA PHE A 244 -14.32 4.82 31.79
C PHE A 244 -13.22 3.77 31.51
N ILE A 245 -13.64 2.55 31.18
CA ILE A 245 -12.75 1.48 30.65
C ILE A 245 -13.41 0.92 29.39
N ASN A 246 -12.71 1.02 28.25
CA ASN A 246 -13.18 0.65 26.91
C ASN A 246 -14.54 1.28 26.58
N GLY A 247 -14.67 2.60 26.80
CA GLY A 247 -15.92 3.36 26.61
C GLY A 247 -17.04 3.07 27.65
N VAL A 248 -16.90 2.08 28.52
CA VAL A 248 -17.89 1.75 29.56
C VAL A 248 -17.59 2.51 30.84
N ASN A 249 -18.54 3.35 31.28
CA ASN A 249 -18.52 4.01 32.59
C ASN A 249 -18.44 2.97 33.71
N VAL A 250 -17.45 3.07 34.61
CA VAL A 250 -17.25 2.12 35.73
C VAL A 250 -18.07 2.45 36.99
N GLY A 251 -18.97 3.43 36.90
CA GLY A 251 -20.22 3.45 37.68
C GLY A 251 -20.15 4.09 39.07
N LYS A 252 -19.00 4.61 39.50
CA LYS A 252 -18.88 5.34 40.77
C LYS A 252 -18.43 6.78 40.54
N GLN A 253 -19.35 7.70 40.76
CA GLN A 253 -19.14 9.15 40.65
C GLN A 253 -18.36 9.67 41.86
N VAL A 254 -17.31 10.46 41.63
CA VAL A 254 -16.85 11.43 42.64
C VAL A 254 -17.76 12.65 42.54
N LYS A 255 -18.24 13.20 43.67
CA LYS A 255 -19.10 14.40 43.72
C LYS A 255 -18.45 15.49 44.55
N THR A 256 -18.93 16.73 44.37
CA THR A 256 -18.38 17.94 45.00
C THR A 256 -16.96 18.23 44.51
N LEU A 257 -16.80 18.32 43.19
CA LEU A 257 -15.51 18.64 42.58
C LEU A 257 -15.15 20.13 42.70
N PRO A 258 -13.85 20.45 42.76
CA PRO A 258 -13.31 21.77 42.43
C PRO A 258 -13.67 22.21 40.99
N PRO A 259 -13.68 23.52 40.70
CA PRO A 259 -14.17 24.05 39.41
C PRO A 259 -13.20 23.86 38.24
N VAL A 260 -11.91 23.61 38.51
CA VAL A 260 -10.87 23.39 37.49
C VAL A 260 -10.15 22.09 37.83
N LEU A 261 -10.04 21.21 36.84
CA LEU A 261 -9.32 19.94 36.92
C LEU A 261 -8.53 19.73 35.61
N TYR A 262 -7.33 19.19 35.70
CA TYR A 262 -6.52 18.70 34.59
C TYR A 262 -6.55 17.17 34.57
N GLY A 263 -6.58 16.55 33.40
CA GLY A 263 -6.44 15.11 33.27
C GLY A 263 -5.01 14.68 33.59
N VAL A 264 -4.83 13.55 34.29
CA VAL A 264 -3.52 12.99 34.64
C VAL A 264 -3.49 11.49 34.32
N VAL A 265 -2.37 10.99 33.81
CA VAL A 265 -2.15 9.58 33.48
C VAL A 265 -0.76 9.18 33.99
N ASP A 266 -0.62 7.96 34.51
CA ASP A 266 0.67 7.40 34.91
C ASP A 266 1.01 6.20 34.02
N VAL A 267 2.05 6.36 33.19
CA VAL A 267 2.61 5.30 32.35
C VAL A 267 3.53 4.43 33.22
N PHE A 268 2.93 3.76 34.19
CA PHE A 268 3.57 2.95 35.23
C PHE A 268 3.84 1.52 34.75
N GLY A 269 4.49 0.70 35.59
CA GLY A 269 4.45 -0.77 35.54
C GLY A 269 4.60 -1.37 34.15
N GLN A 270 3.60 -2.13 33.71
CA GLN A 270 3.58 -2.75 32.38
C GLN A 270 3.35 -1.78 31.23
N ALA A 271 2.70 -0.63 31.42
CA ALA A 271 2.46 0.28 30.29
C ALA A 271 3.77 0.90 29.81
N GLU A 272 3.96 0.97 28.50
CA GLU A 272 5.13 1.62 27.90
C GLU A 272 4.72 2.87 27.10
N GLU A 273 3.57 2.84 26.43
CA GLU A 273 3.17 3.88 25.46
C GLU A 273 1.65 4.10 25.49
N VAL A 274 1.20 5.35 25.50
CA VAL A 274 -0.23 5.73 25.52
C VAL A 274 -0.53 6.91 24.58
N THR A 275 -1.69 6.89 23.91
CA THR A 275 -2.16 7.95 22.98
C THR A 275 -3.54 8.49 23.36
N ILE A 276 -3.74 9.81 23.29
CA ILE A 276 -5.03 10.50 23.50
C ILE A 276 -5.99 10.27 22.32
N THR A 277 -7.23 9.86 22.60
CA THR A 277 -8.24 9.43 21.59
C THR A 277 -9.56 10.23 21.56
N GLY A 278 -9.72 11.27 22.39
CA GLY A 278 -11.03 11.84 22.73
C GLY A 278 -11.86 12.52 21.60
N GLY A 279 -13.18 12.24 21.63
CA GLY A 279 -14.29 13.00 20.99
C GLY A 279 -14.54 12.74 19.49
N THR A 280 -15.77 12.51 18.99
CA THR A 280 -17.10 12.26 19.61
C THR A 280 -17.63 10.90 19.08
N ALA A 281 -18.95 10.71 18.90
CA ALA A 281 -19.52 9.46 18.40
C ALA A 281 -19.17 9.17 16.91
N GLU A 282 -19.03 10.20 16.08
CA GLU A 282 -18.72 10.04 14.65
C GLU A 282 -17.27 9.56 14.42
N THR A 283 -16.35 9.96 15.30
CA THR A 283 -14.95 9.51 15.30
C THR A 283 -14.76 8.05 15.72
N GLN A 284 -15.82 7.35 16.14
CA GLN A 284 -15.73 5.95 16.58
C GLN A 284 -15.68 4.96 15.42
N SER A 285 -16.22 5.30 14.25
CA SER A 285 -16.20 4.42 13.07
C SER A 285 -14.80 4.31 12.47
N SER A 286 -14.18 5.45 12.13
CA SER A 286 -12.84 5.52 11.54
C SER A 286 -11.75 4.96 12.46
N ASN A 287 -11.85 5.18 13.77
CA ASN A 287 -10.94 4.59 14.74
C ASN A 287 -11.15 3.07 14.90
N GLN A 288 -12.35 2.53 14.67
CA GLN A 288 -12.59 1.09 14.79
C GLN A 288 -11.84 0.32 13.68
N ASP A 289 -11.95 0.78 12.42
CA ASP A 289 -11.25 0.17 11.29
C ASP A 289 -9.71 0.20 11.45
N GLU A 290 -9.16 1.29 12.01
CA GLU A 290 -7.71 1.36 12.28
C GLU A 290 -7.29 0.48 13.48
N VAL A 291 -8.09 0.42 14.55
CA VAL A 291 -7.81 -0.46 15.71
C VAL A 291 -7.90 -1.94 15.31
N ASP A 292 -8.89 -2.34 14.51
CA ASP A 292 -9.00 -3.71 14.01
C ASP A 292 -7.87 -4.04 13.00
N SER A 293 -7.44 -3.07 12.19
CA SER A 293 -6.24 -3.20 11.34
C SER A 293 -4.97 -3.47 12.16
N VAL A 294 -4.74 -2.73 13.24
CA VAL A 294 -3.60 -2.96 14.14
C VAL A 294 -3.72 -4.31 14.87
N SER A 295 -4.92 -4.66 15.34
CA SER A 295 -5.23 -5.95 15.96
C SER A 295 -4.93 -7.14 15.03
N VAL A 296 -5.23 -7.03 13.74
CA VAL A 296 -4.85 -8.04 12.73
C VAL A 296 -3.33 -8.16 12.60
N MET A 297 -2.62 -7.05 12.43
CA MET A 297 -1.16 -7.06 12.25
C MET A 297 -0.43 -7.63 13.48
N VAL A 298 -0.90 -7.34 14.70
CA VAL A 298 -0.35 -7.95 15.92
C VAL A 298 -0.55 -9.48 15.93
N ARG A 299 -1.69 -10.00 15.47
CA ARG A 299 -1.90 -11.45 15.31
C ARG A 299 -0.96 -12.06 14.27
N MET A 300 -0.79 -11.40 13.13
CA MET A 300 0.18 -11.79 12.08
C MET A 300 1.61 -11.88 12.64
N HIS A 301 2.06 -10.85 13.39
CA HIS A 301 3.37 -10.85 14.02
C HIS A 301 3.56 -12.01 15.00
N ASN A 302 2.58 -12.27 15.86
CA ASN A 302 2.65 -13.33 16.86
C ASN A 302 2.72 -14.74 16.25
N ILE A 303 1.95 -15.04 15.19
CA ILE A 303 2.06 -16.34 14.51
C ILE A 303 3.36 -16.48 13.72
N ILE A 304 3.89 -15.41 13.11
CA ILE A 304 5.20 -15.47 12.44
C ILE A 304 6.35 -15.67 13.42
N ASN A 305 6.31 -15.06 14.61
CA ASN A 305 7.27 -15.37 15.67
C ASN A 305 7.16 -16.85 16.13
N THR A 306 5.93 -17.37 16.27
CA THR A 306 5.70 -18.79 16.60
C THR A 306 6.28 -19.73 15.54
N VAL A 307 6.18 -19.38 14.25
CA VAL A 307 6.79 -20.15 13.14
C VAL A 307 8.31 -20.03 13.16
N LYS A 308 8.86 -18.84 13.41
CA LYS A 308 10.29 -18.51 13.50
C LYS A 308 11.01 -19.25 14.63
N ASP A 309 10.36 -19.41 15.78
CA ASP A 309 10.95 -20.09 16.93
C ASP A 309 11.07 -21.61 16.73
N GLU A 310 10.37 -22.17 15.73
CA GLU A 310 10.33 -23.57 15.27
C GLU A 310 9.93 -24.64 16.33
N LYS A 311 9.82 -24.25 17.61
CA LYS A 311 9.44 -25.02 18.82
C LYS A 311 7.94 -25.34 18.89
N PHE A 312 7.41 -26.01 17.89
CA PHE A 312 6.02 -26.51 17.90
C PHE A 312 5.95 -27.98 17.46
N ASN A 313 5.31 -28.80 18.30
CA ASN A 313 5.11 -30.23 18.05
C ASN A 313 3.90 -30.48 17.13
N ASP A 314 2.85 -29.65 17.23
CA ASP A 314 1.67 -29.73 16.37
C ASP A 314 1.77 -28.74 15.20
N ILE A 315 2.19 -29.28 14.05
CA ILE A 315 2.26 -28.55 12.77
C ILE A 315 0.85 -28.20 12.25
N LEU A 316 -0.17 -29.04 12.50
CA LEU A 316 -1.53 -28.81 12.06
C LEU A 316 -2.19 -27.64 12.80
N PHE A 317 -1.94 -27.51 14.11
CA PHE A 317 -2.33 -26.34 14.90
C PHE A 317 -1.72 -25.04 14.35
N VAL A 318 -0.41 -25.05 14.08
CA VAL A 318 0.29 -23.88 13.50
C VAL A 318 -0.22 -23.54 12.10
N VAL A 319 -0.53 -24.53 11.26
CA VAL A 319 -1.16 -24.32 9.95
C VAL A 319 -2.57 -23.73 10.07
N ARG A 320 -3.43 -24.24 10.98
CA ARG A 320 -4.77 -23.67 11.24
C ARG A 320 -4.65 -22.24 11.79
N LYS A 321 -3.61 -21.95 12.56
CA LYS A 321 -3.27 -20.61 13.04
C LYS A 321 -2.82 -19.66 11.92
N VAL A 322 -1.94 -20.07 11.01
CA VAL A 322 -1.60 -19.28 9.81
C VAL A 322 -2.84 -19.01 8.94
N ALA A 323 -3.74 -20.00 8.82
CA ALA A 323 -5.00 -19.81 8.09
C ALA A 323 -5.90 -18.74 8.73
N LYS A 324 -6.05 -18.74 10.06
CA LYS A 324 -6.89 -17.80 10.80
C LYS A 324 -6.28 -16.40 10.99
N ASP A 325 -5.00 -16.35 11.36
CA ASP A 325 -4.35 -15.11 11.78
C ASP A 325 -3.61 -14.39 10.62
N ILE A 326 -3.48 -15.01 9.44
CA ILE A 326 -2.91 -14.39 8.21
C ILE A 326 -3.85 -14.46 6.99
N LEU A 327 -4.40 -15.64 6.65
CA LEU A 327 -5.14 -15.82 5.39
C LEU A 327 -6.59 -15.31 5.46
N GLU A 328 -7.31 -15.60 6.55
CA GLU A 328 -8.70 -15.17 6.77
C GLU A 328 -8.86 -13.63 6.69
N PRO A 329 -7.99 -12.79 7.31
CA PRO A 329 -8.03 -11.33 7.14
C PRO A 329 -7.94 -10.81 5.70
N TYR A 330 -7.25 -11.51 4.78
CA TYR A 330 -7.22 -11.14 3.36
C TYR A 330 -8.58 -11.39 2.68
N CYS A 331 -9.25 -12.47 3.10
CA CYS A 331 -10.51 -12.92 2.55
C CYS A 331 -11.74 -12.22 3.16
N GLU A 332 -11.60 -11.61 4.35
CA GLU A 332 -12.70 -10.89 5.02
C GLU A 332 -12.80 -9.41 4.67
N THR A 333 -11.69 -8.73 4.34
CA THR A 333 -11.74 -7.35 3.81
C THR A 333 -11.65 -7.33 2.29
N ASP A 334 -12.41 -6.46 1.64
CA ASP A 334 -12.27 -6.14 0.21
C ASP A 334 -11.48 -4.86 -0.07
N ASP A 335 -11.05 -4.12 0.97
CA ASP A 335 -10.19 -2.94 0.79
C ASP A 335 -8.79 -3.34 0.26
N ARG A 336 -8.48 -2.83 -0.93
CA ARG A 336 -7.18 -3.01 -1.60
C ARG A 336 -6.02 -2.36 -0.83
N GLN A 337 -6.24 -1.21 -0.19
CA GLN A 337 -5.22 -0.52 0.61
C GLN A 337 -4.93 -1.27 1.91
N LEU A 338 -5.96 -1.81 2.57
CA LEU A 338 -5.79 -2.67 3.74
C LEU A 338 -5.11 -4.01 3.40
N ARG A 339 -5.47 -4.66 2.27
CA ARG A 339 -4.77 -5.84 1.75
C ARG A 339 -3.28 -5.56 1.46
N LEU A 340 -2.96 -4.39 0.88
CA LEU A 340 -1.58 -3.92 0.68
C LEU A 340 -0.85 -3.70 2.03
N LYS A 341 -1.46 -2.96 2.97
CA LYS A 341 -0.91 -2.69 4.32
C LYS A 341 -0.55 -3.98 5.06
N TYR A 342 -1.41 -4.98 5.03
CA TYR A 342 -1.14 -6.31 5.58
C TYR A 342 -0.02 -7.05 4.85
N GLY A 343 0.02 -7.02 3.51
CA GLY A 343 1.09 -7.65 2.73
C GLY A 343 2.46 -7.03 2.94
N ASP A 344 2.52 -5.69 3.04
CA ASP A 344 3.75 -4.96 3.35
C ASP A 344 4.21 -5.28 4.78
N HIS A 345 3.30 -5.25 5.77
CA HIS A 345 3.61 -5.63 7.16
C HIS A 345 4.14 -7.08 7.28
N LEU A 346 3.48 -8.05 6.63
CA LEU A 346 3.94 -9.44 6.55
C LEU A 346 5.37 -9.51 6.00
N SER A 347 5.70 -8.69 4.99
CA SER A 347 7.06 -8.65 4.46
C SER A 347 8.08 -8.00 5.41
N ASP A 348 7.69 -6.97 6.17
CA ASP A 348 8.57 -6.33 7.17
C ASP A 348 8.91 -7.27 8.33
N ILE A 349 7.95 -8.08 8.79
CA ILE A 349 8.18 -9.10 9.84
C ILE A 349 8.87 -10.37 9.30
N SER A 350 9.40 -10.34 8.06
CA SER A 350 10.08 -11.44 7.38
C SER A 350 9.22 -12.72 7.21
N ALA A 351 7.89 -12.58 7.17
CA ALA A 351 6.98 -13.71 6.92
C ALA A 351 7.32 -14.51 5.64
N PRO A 352 7.77 -13.90 4.52
CA PRO A 352 8.20 -14.64 3.34
C PRO A 352 9.28 -15.70 3.64
N GLU A 353 10.23 -15.43 4.53
CA GLU A 353 11.25 -16.41 4.89
C GLU A 353 10.66 -17.54 5.75
N TYR A 354 10.08 -17.18 6.89
CA TYR A 354 9.61 -18.16 7.88
C TYR A 354 8.47 -19.04 7.37
N LEU A 355 7.54 -18.48 6.58
CA LEU A 355 6.52 -19.27 5.90
C LEU A 355 7.10 -20.16 4.79
N THR A 356 8.23 -19.80 4.16
CA THR A 356 8.91 -20.68 3.19
C THR A 356 9.63 -21.83 3.90
N ARG A 357 10.17 -21.62 5.11
CA ARG A 357 10.67 -22.70 5.97
C ARG A 357 9.55 -23.65 6.37
N LEU A 358 8.40 -23.12 6.82
CA LEU A 358 7.21 -23.90 7.14
C LEU A 358 6.68 -24.68 5.93
N LEU A 359 6.69 -24.06 4.73
CA LEU A 359 6.27 -24.72 3.48
C LEU A 359 7.11 -25.97 3.19
N ARG A 360 8.44 -25.92 3.39
CA ARG A 360 9.31 -27.10 3.26
C ARG A 360 8.90 -28.18 4.26
N ARG A 361 8.80 -27.85 5.56
CA ARG A 361 8.37 -28.80 6.61
C ARG A 361 7.03 -29.49 6.31
N VAL A 362 6.04 -28.81 5.71
CA VAL A 362 4.75 -29.44 5.34
C VAL A 362 4.79 -30.19 4.00
N MET A 363 5.72 -29.86 3.09
CA MET A 363 6.00 -30.67 1.90
C MET A 363 6.68 -31.98 2.25
N ASP A 364 7.60 -31.97 3.23
CA ASP A 364 8.29 -33.16 3.74
C ASP A 364 7.31 -34.18 4.37
N MET A 365 6.18 -33.71 4.92
CA MET A 365 5.07 -34.56 5.41
C MET A 365 4.23 -35.20 4.30
N GLY A 366 4.47 -34.86 3.03
CA GLY A 366 3.77 -35.39 1.86
C GLY A 366 2.32 -34.88 1.69
N MET A 367 1.90 -34.74 0.44
CA MET A 367 0.56 -34.25 0.06
C MET A 367 -0.60 -35.21 0.39
N GLU A 368 -0.32 -36.40 0.92
CA GLU A 368 -1.32 -37.37 1.36
C GLU A 368 -1.68 -37.25 2.85
N THR A 369 -0.83 -36.63 3.68
CA THR A 369 -1.20 -36.32 5.07
C THR A 369 -2.10 -35.08 5.15
N GLN A 370 -3.01 -35.03 6.13
CA GLN A 370 -3.89 -33.88 6.33
C GLN A 370 -3.09 -32.61 6.65
N ALA A 371 -2.06 -32.72 7.50
CA ALA A 371 -1.19 -31.61 7.87
C ALA A 371 -0.34 -31.11 6.69
N GLY A 372 0.27 -32.02 5.92
CA GLY A 372 1.03 -31.67 4.72
C GLY A 372 0.17 -30.98 3.68
N TRP A 373 -0.98 -31.57 3.34
CA TRP A 373 -1.90 -31.01 2.35
C TRP A 373 -2.49 -29.66 2.77
N LEU A 374 -3.04 -29.55 3.99
CA LEU A 374 -3.61 -28.29 4.47
C LEU A 374 -2.53 -27.21 4.59
N GLY A 375 -1.32 -27.58 5.03
CA GLY A 375 -0.17 -26.67 5.12
C GLY A 375 0.21 -26.08 3.76
N MET A 376 0.39 -26.94 2.76
CA MET A 376 0.64 -26.50 1.38
C MET A 376 -0.49 -25.61 0.85
N CYS A 377 -1.76 -25.99 1.05
CA CYS A 377 -2.90 -25.18 0.59
C CYS A 377 -2.97 -23.80 1.25
N VAL A 378 -2.75 -23.71 2.57
CA VAL A 378 -2.82 -22.45 3.32
C VAL A 378 -1.66 -21.54 2.95
N ILE A 379 -0.42 -22.03 3.00
CA ILE A 379 0.77 -21.19 2.80
C ILE A 379 0.85 -20.70 1.34
N ARG A 380 0.52 -21.55 0.35
CA ARG A 380 0.48 -21.12 -1.06
C ARG A 380 -0.62 -20.09 -1.32
N LYS A 381 -1.76 -20.17 -0.63
CA LYS A 381 -2.81 -19.12 -0.71
C LYS A 381 -2.35 -17.80 -0.07
N VAL A 382 -1.63 -17.84 1.05
CA VAL A 382 -0.98 -16.64 1.63
C VAL A 382 0.01 -16.02 0.64
N PHE A 383 0.85 -16.84 -0.01
CA PHE A 383 1.82 -16.36 -1.00
C PHE A 383 1.15 -15.76 -2.23
N TRP A 384 0.17 -16.44 -2.82
CA TRP A 384 -0.57 -15.98 -4.01
C TRP A 384 -1.27 -14.64 -3.73
N ASN A 385 -2.08 -14.60 -2.67
CA ASN A 385 -2.90 -13.44 -2.31
C ASN A 385 -2.05 -12.21 -1.95
N TYR A 386 -1.08 -12.35 -1.06
CA TYR A 386 -0.29 -11.20 -0.62
C TYR A 386 0.78 -10.77 -1.63
N ALA A 387 1.25 -11.66 -2.53
CA ALA A 387 2.08 -11.23 -3.66
C ALA A 387 1.28 -10.52 -4.76
N ASP A 388 -0.05 -10.68 -4.82
CA ASP A 388 -0.91 -9.85 -5.67
C ASP A 388 -1.06 -8.43 -5.09
N ALA A 389 -1.41 -8.36 -3.80
CA ALA A 389 -1.68 -7.08 -3.14
C ALA A 389 -0.43 -6.28 -2.77
N SER A 390 0.73 -6.93 -2.57
CA SER A 390 1.98 -6.29 -2.16
C SER A 390 3.17 -6.75 -3.01
N LEU A 391 3.76 -5.80 -3.74
CA LEU A 391 5.06 -5.98 -4.39
C LEU A 391 6.21 -6.14 -3.38
N LYS A 392 6.02 -5.77 -2.10
CA LYS A 392 7.00 -5.99 -1.03
C LYS A 392 7.04 -7.48 -0.64
N MET A 393 5.86 -8.08 -0.40
CA MET A 393 5.70 -9.52 -0.22
C MET A 393 6.26 -10.30 -1.42
N ALA A 394 5.94 -9.87 -2.65
CA ALA A 394 6.45 -10.48 -3.88
C ALA A 394 7.99 -10.52 -3.92
N ARG A 395 8.67 -9.41 -3.60
CA ARG A 395 10.14 -9.34 -3.49
C ARG A 395 10.68 -10.25 -2.38
N GLY A 396 10.01 -10.30 -1.24
CA GLY A 396 10.37 -11.17 -0.12
C GLY A 396 10.33 -12.65 -0.51
N LEU A 397 9.34 -13.07 -1.31
CA LEU A 397 9.22 -14.43 -1.81
C LEU A 397 10.31 -14.83 -2.82
N GLY A 398 10.83 -13.87 -3.59
CA GLY A 398 12.05 -14.06 -4.38
C GLY A 398 13.26 -14.38 -3.51
N ARG A 399 13.47 -13.58 -2.46
CA ARG A 399 14.60 -13.71 -1.53
C ARG A 399 14.52 -14.95 -0.63
N SER A 400 13.32 -15.43 -0.29
CA SER A 400 13.14 -16.64 0.55
C SER A 400 13.48 -17.97 -0.14
N GLY A 401 13.68 -17.93 -1.47
CA GLY A 401 13.82 -19.11 -2.31
C GLY A 401 12.51 -19.84 -2.59
N SER A 402 11.35 -19.25 -2.27
CA SER A 402 10.04 -19.88 -2.56
C SER A 402 9.81 -20.07 -4.07
N LEU A 403 10.31 -19.18 -4.92
CA LEU A 403 10.19 -19.29 -6.38
C LEU A 403 10.87 -20.56 -6.93
N LYS A 404 11.97 -21.00 -6.31
CA LYS A 404 12.61 -22.28 -6.63
C LYS A 404 11.72 -23.47 -6.29
N ILE A 405 10.97 -23.40 -5.19
CA ILE A 405 9.98 -24.43 -4.83
C ILE A 405 8.86 -24.46 -5.87
N MET A 406 8.30 -23.31 -6.23
CA MET A 406 7.22 -23.23 -7.23
C MET A 406 7.65 -23.80 -8.58
N LEU A 407 8.84 -23.46 -9.06
CA LEU A 407 9.38 -24.02 -10.31
C LEU A 407 9.69 -25.53 -10.20
N ASN A 408 10.14 -26.01 -9.04
CA ASN A 408 10.33 -27.46 -8.84
C ASN A 408 9.00 -28.24 -8.88
N ASP A 409 7.91 -27.68 -8.36
CA ASP A 409 6.57 -28.29 -8.47
C ASP A 409 6.12 -28.35 -9.94
N LEU A 410 6.38 -27.30 -10.73
CA LEU A 410 6.08 -27.29 -12.16
C LEU A 410 6.85 -28.39 -12.91
N ASP A 411 8.17 -28.52 -12.69
CA ASP A 411 8.95 -29.63 -13.28
C ASP A 411 8.41 -31.01 -12.86
N THR A 412 7.96 -31.15 -11.61
CA THR A 412 7.53 -32.44 -11.02
C THR A 412 6.14 -32.89 -11.50
N PHE A 413 5.22 -31.96 -11.75
CA PHE A 413 3.82 -32.27 -12.08
C PHE A 413 3.45 -32.02 -13.55
N GLY A 414 4.19 -31.16 -14.25
CA GLY A 414 4.02 -30.88 -15.68
C GLY A 414 2.71 -30.17 -16.06
N PRO A 415 2.57 -29.81 -17.35
CA PRO A 415 1.42 -29.05 -17.86
C PRO A 415 0.09 -29.83 -17.80
N ASN A 416 0.14 -31.16 -17.84
CA ASN A 416 -1.06 -32.02 -17.97
C ASN A 416 -1.46 -32.62 -16.61
N SER A 417 -1.30 -31.84 -15.53
CA SER A 417 -1.63 -32.23 -14.15
C SER A 417 -3.14 -32.32 -13.87
N SER A 418 -3.96 -31.94 -14.86
CA SER A 418 -5.43 -31.86 -14.87
C SER A 418 -6.17 -33.06 -14.28
N LYS A 419 -5.61 -34.28 -14.37
CA LYS A 419 -6.21 -35.53 -13.90
C LYS A 419 -6.18 -35.73 -12.37
N ASN A 420 -5.52 -34.86 -11.60
CA ASN A 420 -5.45 -34.96 -10.15
C ASN A 420 -5.60 -33.56 -9.52
N GLU A 421 -6.72 -33.31 -8.86
CA GLU A 421 -7.06 -31.98 -8.30
C GLU A 421 -6.00 -31.44 -7.31
N LYS A 422 -5.27 -32.31 -6.58
CA LYS A 422 -4.17 -31.86 -5.73
C LYS A 422 -2.99 -31.34 -6.56
N LYS A 423 -2.55 -32.11 -7.57
CA LYS A 423 -1.44 -31.72 -8.46
C LYS A 423 -1.79 -30.47 -9.28
N LYS A 424 -3.01 -30.42 -9.82
CA LYS A 424 -3.61 -29.27 -10.51
C LYS A 424 -3.60 -28.01 -9.62
N PHE A 425 -3.99 -28.11 -8.34
CA PHE A 425 -3.86 -26.99 -7.41
C PHE A 425 -2.40 -26.57 -7.17
N LEU A 426 -1.46 -27.51 -7.02
CA LEU A 426 -0.04 -27.19 -6.83
C LEU A 426 0.55 -26.48 -8.06
N VAL A 427 0.24 -26.93 -9.28
CA VAL A 427 0.64 -26.28 -10.55
C VAL A 427 -0.01 -24.90 -10.69
N SER A 428 -1.33 -24.80 -10.55
CA SER A 428 -2.06 -23.52 -10.69
C SER A 428 -1.58 -22.47 -9.68
N SER A 429 -1.40 -22.87 -8.41
CA SER A 429 -0.87 -21.96 -7.38
C SER A 429 0.60 -21.61 -7.60
N ALA A 430 1.45 -22.55 -8.07
CA ALA A 430 2.83 -22.24 -8.45
C ALA A 430 2.88 -21.18 -9.56
N MET A 431 2.11 -21.38 -10.63
CA MET A 431 2.07 -20.48 -11.77
C MET A 431 1.56 -19.08 -11.39
N ASN A 432 0.51 -19.00 -10.56
CA ASN A 432 -0.01 -17.72 -10.06
C ASN A 432 0.97 -16.99 -9.12
N ILE A 433 1.65 -17.71 -8.22
CA ILE A 433 2.69 -17.12 -7.36
C ILE A 433 3.85 -16.61 -8.21
N LEU A 434 4.28 -17.37 -9.23
CA LEU A 434 5.35 -16.96 -10.15
C LEU A 434 4.95 -15.74 -10.99
N ASN A 435 3.72 -15.67 -11.51
CA ASN A 435 3.20 -14.49 -12.20
C ASN A 435 3.24 -13.25 -11.31
N ASN A 436 2.67 -13.34 -10.11
CA ASN A 436 2.63 -12.20 -9.19
C ASN A 436 4.02 -11.79 -8.72
N CYS A 437 4.92 -12.76 -8.50
CA CYS A 437 6.31 -12.45 -8.18
C CYS A 437 7.10 -11.89 -9.37
N SER A 438 6.72 -12.17 -10.61
CA SER A 438 7.34 -11.60 -11.82
C SER A 438 6.96 -10.14 -12.09
N LYS A 439 5.85 -9.65 -11.50
CA LYS A 439 5.48 -8.21 -11.49
C LYS A 439 6.56 -7.36 -10.79
N ALA A 440 7.32 -7.92 -9.84
CA ALA A 440 8.42 -7.24 -9.14
C ALA A 440 9.74 -7.32 -9.92
N ALA A 441 10.33 -6.17 -10.25
CA ALA A 441 11.47 -6.08 -11.17
C ALA A 441 12.75 -6.76 -10.66
N GLU A 442 12.99 -6.83 -9.35
CA GLU A 442 14.21 -7.44 -8.79
C GLU A 442 14.15 -8.98 -8.76
N ASN A 443 12.94 -9.56 -8.67
CA ASN A 443 12.74 -11.01 -8.78
C ASN A 443 13.11 -11.56 -10.16
N ARG A 444 13.17 -10.69 -11.17
CA ARG A 444 13.45 -11.05 -12.56
C ARG A 444 14.78 -11.78 -12.71
N GLN A 445 15.87 -11.28 -12.13
CA GLN A 445 17.17 -11.94 -12.24
C GLN A 445 17.14 -13.31 -11.55
N ILE A 446 16.55 -13.37 -10.35
CA ILE A 446 16.35 -14.63 -9.61
C ILE A 446 15.59 -15.67 -10.46
N LEU A 447 14.56 -15.25 -11.18
CA LEU A 447 13.80 -16.13 -12.09
C LEU A 447 14.62 -16.56 -13.31
N LEU A 448 15.46 -15.69 -13.88
CA LEU A 448 16.37 -16.06 -14.97
C LEU A 448 17.44 -17.05 -14.51
N ASP A 449 18.05 -16.82 -13.34
CA ASP A 449 19.06 -17.71 -12.72
C ASP A 449 18.47 -19.09 -12.39
N LEU A 450 17.19 -19.15 -12.03
CA LEU A 450 16.42 -20.38 -11.81
C LEU A 450 15.89 -21.05 -13.11
N ARG A 451 16.30 -20.55 -14.28
CA ARG A 451 15.91 -21.00 -15.64
C ARG A 451 14.39 -20.97 -15.87
N ALA A 452 13.67 -20.01 -15.26
CA ALA A 452 12.21 -19.96 -15.28
C ALA A 452 11.60 -19.92 -16.69
N ILE A 453 12.24 -19.25 -17.67
CA ILE A 453 11.73 -19.21 -19.06
C ILE A 453 11.57 -20.62 -19.62
N GLU A 454 12.60 -21.45 -19.49
CA GLU A 454 12.62 -22.82 -20.03
C GLU A 454 11.63 -23.74 -19.30
N ARG A 455 11.48 -23.55 -17.98
CA ARG A 455 10.63 -24.37 -17.11
C ARG A 455 9.15 -24.01 -17.19
N ILE A 456 8.84 -22.74 -17.49
CA ILE A 456 7.46 -22.25 -17.69
C ILE A 456 6.98 -22.48 -19.13
N SER A 457 7.86 -22.49 -20.14
CA SER A 457 7.50 -22.65 -21.55
C SER A 457 6.60 -23.87 -21.88
N PRO A 458 6.75 -25.06 -21.26
CA PRO A 458 5.81 -26.19 -21.46
C PRO A 458 4.36 -25.87 -21.10
N PHE A 459 4.13 -24.97 -20.14
CA PHE A 459 2.79 -24.62 -19.64
C PHE A 459 1.99 -23.71 -20.57
N LEU A 460 2.62 -23.17 -21.62
CA LEU A 460 1.91 -22.56 -22.76
C LEU A 460 1.00 -23.57 -23.49
N LYS A 461 1.22 -24.88 -23.29
CA LYS A 461 0.43 -25.97 -23.90
C LYS A 461 -0.37 -26.79 -22.87
N ALA A 462 -0.62 -26.24 -21.68
CA ALA A 462 -1.44 -26.90 -20.66
C ALA A 462 -2.90 -27.08 -21.10
N ASP A 463 -3.59 -28.05 -20.48
CA ASP A 463 -5.00 -28.36 -20.77
C ASP A 463 -5.93 -27.20 -20.39
N ASP A 464 -5.59 -26.41 -19.36
CA ASP A 464 -6.43 -25.33 -18.82
C ASP A 464 -5.97 -23.93 -19.23
N MET A 465 -6.94 -23.11 -19.65
CA MET A 465 -6.68 -21.75 -20.16
C MET A 465 -6.07 -20.82 -19.11
N GLU A 466 -6.39 -20.99 -17.82
CA GLU A 466 -5.85 -20.14 -16.75
C GLU A 466 -4.34 -20.34 -16.58
N THR A 467 -3.86 -21.58 -16.58
CA THR A 467 -2.42 -21.89 -16.55
C THR A 467 -1.71 -21.41 -17.81
N VAL A 468 -2.30 -21.58 -19.00
CA VAL A 468 -1.74 -21.06 -20.27
C VAL A 468 -1.61 -19.53 -20.24
N VAL A 469 -2.66 -18.82 -19.82
CA VAL A 469 -2.66 -17.35 -19.68
C VAL A 469 -1.60 -16.91 -18.67
N THR A 470 -1.58 -17.53 -17.50
CA THR A 470 -0.68 -17.15 -16.40
C THR A 470 0.79 -17.43 -16.76
N ALA A 471 1.07 -18.52 -17.46
CA ALA A 471 2.40 -18.81 -18.03
C ALA A 471 2.79 -17.77 -19.10
N THR A 472 1.87 -17.44 -20.02
CA THR A 472 2.08 -16.42 -21.07
C THR A 472 2.44 -15.06 -20.47
N LEU A 473 1.71 -14.62 -19.44
CA LEU A 473 1.96 -13.37 -18.74
C LEU A 473 3.27 -13.40 -17.95
N THR A 474 3.56 -14.49 -17.21
CA THR A 474 4.83 -14.64 -16.47
C THR A 474 6.04 -14.53 -17.40
N LEU A 475 6.00 -15.20 -18.56
CA LEU A 475 7.03 -15.10 -19.59
C LEU A 475 7.13 -13.67 -20.15
N ALA A 476 5.99 -12.99 -20.36
CA ALA A 476 5.97 -11.61 -20.83
C ALA A 476 6.58 -10.62 -19.83
N TYR A 477 6.43 -10.82 -18.51
CA TYR A 477 7.07 -9.98 -17.49
C TYR A 477 8.58 -10.20 -17.41
N ILE A 478 9.07 -11.45 -17.39
CA ILE A 478 10.51 -11.73 -17.22
C ILE A 478 11.35 -11.50 -18.49
N SER A 479 10.78 -11.69 -19.68
CA SER A 479 11.48 -11.57 -20.98
C SER A 479 12.11 -10.19 -21.22
N SER A 480 13.33 -10.14 -21.76
CA SER A 480 13.96 -8.90 -22.26
C SER A 480 13.13 -8.28 -23.38
N ASP A 481 13.28 -6.97 -23.66
CA ASP A 481 12.50 -6.30 -24.71
C ASP A 481 12.63 -7.01 -26.08
N ASP A 482 13.80 -7.55 -26.39
CA ASP A 482 14.06 -8.30 -27.62
C ASP A 482 13.57 -9.75 -27.58
N GLN A 483 13.34 -10.32 -26.39
CA GLN A 483 12.58 -11.55 -26.20
C GLN A 483 11.05 -11.29 -26.28
N LYS A 484 10.53 -10.18 -25.71
CA LYS A 484 9.10 -9.80 -25.80
C LYS A 484 8.66 -9.63 -27.26
N LYS A 485 9.50 -9.00 -28.10
CA LYS A 485 9.28 -8.93 -29.57
C LYS A 485 9.12 -10.31 -30.23
N ARG A 486 9.67 -11.38 -29.65
CA ARG A 486 9.62 -12.77 -30.15
C ARG A 486 8.58 -13.64 -29.43
N LEU A 487 7.91 -13.12 -28.39
CA LEU A 487 6.92 -13.84 -27.59
C LEU A 487 5.55 -13.79 -28.30
N GLU A 488 5.40 -14.64 -29.31
CA GLU A 488 4.14 -14.88 -30.01
C GLU A 488 3.18 -15.67 -29.09
N ALA A 489 2.02 -15.11 -28.80
CA ALA A 489 0.99 -15.73 -27.96
C ALA A 489 -0.14 -16.28 -28.83
N GLU A 490 -0.65 -17.48 -28.50
CA GLU A 490 -1.73 -18.10 -29.27
C GLU A 490 -2.98 -17.20 -29.30
N SER A 491 -3.62 -17.03 -30.46
CA SER A 491 -4.75 -16.10 -30.65
C SER A 491 -5.92 -16.35 -29.70
N ARG A 492 -6.11 -17.59 -29.22
CA ARG A 492 -7.12 -17.93 -28.19
C ARG A 492 -6.81 -17.32 -26.81
N VAL A 493 -5.53 -17.17 -26.45
CA VAL A 493 -5.08 -16.55 -25.19
C VAL A 493 -5.32 -15.04 -25.23
N ILE A 494 -4.96 -14.39 -26.34
CA ILE A 494 -5.24 -12.97 -26.59
C ILE A 494 -6.76 -12.71 -26.55
N SER A 495 -7.55 -13.57 -27.19
CA SER A 495 -9.02 -13.50 -27.18
C SER A 495 -9.60 -13.60 -25.76
N TYR A 496 -9.05 -14.50 -24.94
CA TYR A 496 -9.49 -14.73 -23.57
C TYR A 496 -9.16 -13.55 -22.65
N LEU A 497 -7.94 -12.99 -22.74
CA LEU A 497 -7.55 -11.77 -22.01
C LEU A 497 -8.45 -10.57 -22.37
N ILE A 498 -8.72 -10.37 -23.66
CA ILE A 498 -9.64 -9.32 -24.14
C ILE A 498 -11.08 -9.57 -23.63
N GLY A 499 -11.53 -10.82 -23.60
CA GLY A 499 -12.80 -11.21 -22.99
C GLY A 499 -12.88 -10.91 -21.49
N LEU A 500 -11.80 -11.20 -20.74
CA LEU A 500 -11.70 -10.85 -19.31
C LEU A 500 -11.74 -9.33 -19.10
N LEU A 501 -11.05 -8.53 -19.93
CA LEU A 501 -11.08 -7.06 -19.83
C LEU A 501 -12.48 -6.50 -20.12
N ARG A 502 -13.16 -7.00 -21.17
CA ARG A 502 -14.55 -6.62 -21.48
C ARG A 502 -15.50 -6.97 -20.33
N ASN A 503 -15.30 -8.13 -19.69
CA ASN A 503 -16.07 -8.51 -18.51
C ASN A 503 -15.76 -7.62 -17.30
N ALA A 504 -14.49 -7.30 -17.06
CA ALA A 504 -14.05 -6.42 -15.97
C ALA A 504 -14.67 -5.01 -16.08
N LEU A 505 -14.63 -4.40 -17.27
CA LEU A 505 -15.19 -3.08 -17.56
C LEU A 505 -16.73 -3.01 -17.43
N ASN A 506 -17.40 -4.15 -17.30
CA ASN A 506 -18.84 -4.27 -17.04
C ASN A 506 -19.17 -4.56 -15.56
N GLN A 507 -18.18 -4.64 -14.66
CA GLN A 507 -18.39 -4.77 -13.21
C GLN A 507 -18.03 -3.46 -12.49
N SER A 508 -18.70 -3.18 -11.37
CA SER A 508 -18.42 -2.00 -10.53
C SER A 508 -17.07 -2.07 -9.79
N ASP A 509 -16.50 -3.27 -9.63
CA ASP A 509 -15.20 -3.50 -8.99
C ASP A 509 -14.04 -3.66 -9.98
N LEU A 510 -14.31 -3.47 -11.28
CA LEU A 510 -13.35 -3.66 -12.38
C LEU A 510 -12.61 -5.01 -12.35
N ARG A 511 -13.25 -6.10 -11.87
CA ARG A 511 -12.68 -7.47 -11.90
C ARG A 511 -13.40 -8.42 -12.86
N GLY A 512 -12.64 -8.90 -13.85
CA GLY A 512 -13.06 -9.93 -14.81
C GLY A 512 -12.99 -11.32 -14.18
N ARG A 513 -14.10 -12.06 -14.21
CA ARG A 513 -14.26 -13.35 -13.54
C ARG A 513 -14.43 -14.48 -14.56
N SER A 514 -13.71 -15.58 -14.37
CA SER A 514 -13.80 -16.80 -15.19
C SER A 514 -13.21 -18.00 -14.43
N GLY A 515 -13.71 -19.22 -14.67
CA GLY A 515 -13.21 -20.49 -14.12
C GLY A 515 -13.18 -20.68 -12.59
N GLY A 516 -13.34 -19.61 -11.81
CA GLY A 516 -13.14 -19.56 -10.35
C GLY A 516 -12.17 -18.43 -9.94
N SER A 517 -11.37 -17.95 -10.89
CA SER A 517 -10.42 -16.85 -10.73
C SER A 517 -11.03 -15.47 -11.06
N ALA A 518 -10.45 -14.42 -10.51
CA ALA A 518 -10.92 -13.03 -10.65
C ALA A 518 -9.74 -12.06 -10.85
N TRP A 519 -9.55 -11.60 -12.08
CA TRP A 519 -8.45 -10.72 -12.51
C TRP A 519 -8.88 -9.26 -12.53
N SER A 520 -8.02 -8.32 -12.10
CA SER A 520 -8.34 -6.89 -12.18
C SER A 520 -8.10 -6.31 -13.58
N ALA A 521 -8.84 -5.28 -13.95
CA ALA A 521 -8.67 -4.58 -15.23
C ALA A 521 -7.24 -4.03 -15.40
N GLN A 522 -6.57 -3.61 -14.32
CA GLN A 522 -5.16 -3.19 -14.32
C GLN A 522 -4.24 -4.32 -14.81
N GLU A 523 -4.32 -5.50 -14.20
CA GLU A 523 -3.44 -6.63 -14.53
C GLU A 523 -3.64 -7.13 -15.96
N ILE A 524 -4.89 -7.14 -16.42
CA ILE A 524 -5.21 -7.55 -17.80
C ILE A 524 -4.69 -6.49 -18.77
N ALA A 525 -4.81 -5.20 -18.45
CA ALA A 525 -4.31 -4.12 -19.31
C ALA A 525 -2.78 -4.08 -19.39
N ASP A 526 -2.06 -4.23 -18.26
CA ASP A 526 -0.60 -4.31 -18.25
C ASP A 526 -0.09 -5.60 -18.92
N GLY A 527 -0.77 -6.73 -18.68
CA GLY A 527 -0.48 -8.00 -19.36
C GLY A 527 -0.60 -7.90 -20.89
N LEU A 528 -1.67 -7.27 -21.39
CA LEU A 528 -1.84 -6.94 -22.81
C LEU A 528 -0.76 -5.95 -23.28
N GLY A 529 -0.44 -4.91 -22.51
CA GLY A 529 0.61 -3.94 -22.79
C GLY A 529 2.02 -4.54 -22.91
N ASN A 530 2.30 -5.62 -22.19
CA ASN A 530 3.56 -6.37 -22.30
C ASN A 530 3.57 -7.31 -23.52
N LEU A 531 2.41 -7.86 -23.92
CA LEU A 531 2.27 -8.76 -25.07
C LEU A 531 2.17 -8.03 -26.42
N VAL A 532 1.62 -6.82 -26.46
CA VAL A 532 1.45 -5.99 -27.68
C VAL A 532 2.78 -5.47 -28.27
N VAL A 533 3.91 -5.78 -27.62
CA VAL A 533 5.27 -5.48 -28.09
C VAL A 533 5.70 -6.40 -29.25
N ASN A 534 5.06 -7.57 -29.41
CA ASN A 534 5.20 -8.43 -30.59
C ASN A 534 4.19 -8.03 -31.67
N GLU A 535 4.64 -7.96 -32.92
CA GLU A 535 3.86 -7.42 -34.04
C GLU A 535 2.63 -8.29 -34.36
N LYS A 536 2.76 -9.62 -34.41
CA LYS A 536 1.64 -10.54 -34.62
C LYS A 536 0.60 -10.46 -33.52
N ASN A 537 1.05 -10.40 -32.26
CA ASN A 537 0.16 -10.19 -31.11
C ASN A 537 -0.61 -8.87 -31.28
N MET A 538 0.04 -7.79 -31.71
CA MET A 538 -0.61 -6.50 -31.96
C MET A 538 -1.68 -6.60 -33.06
N GLU A 539 -1.43 -7.30 -34.16
CA GLU A 539 -2.43 -7.51 -35.22
C GLU A 539 -3.66 -8.24 -34.69
N VAL A 540 -3.47 -9.38 -34.00
CA VAL A 540 -4.57 -10.14 -33.38
C VAL A 540 -5.34 -9.35 -32.31
N MET A 541 -4.68 -8.41 -31.62
CA MET A 541 -5.34 -7.51 -30.67
C MET A 541 -6.14 -6.38 -31.35
N LEU A 542 -5.61 -5.79 -32.44
CA LEU A 542 -6.27 -4.74 -33.22
C LEU A 542 -7.55 -5.23 -33.90
N GLU A 543 -7.61 -6.52 -34.26
CA GLU A 543 -8.81 -7.21 -34.74
C GLU A 543 -9.89 -7.45 -33.66
N ARG A 544 -9.57 -7.27 -32.38
CA ARG A 544 -10.37 -7.76 -31.23
C ARG A 544 -10.70 -6.69 -30.19
N ASP A 545 -11.11 -5.50 -30.62
CA ASP A 545 -11.55 -4.39 -29.75
C ASP A 545 -10.55 -3.89 -28.69
N VAL A 546 -9.26 -4.24 -28.77
CA VAL A 546 -8.29 -3.84 -27.72
C VAL A 546 -8.27 -2.32 -27.51
N VAL A 547 -8.38 -1.54 -28.58
CA VAL A 547 -8.35 -0.07 -28.53
C VAL A 547 -9.62 0.48 -27.87
N PRO A 548 -10.86 0.17 -28.32
CA PRO A 548 -12.08 0.50 -27.59
C PRO A 548 -12.07 0.15 -26.10
N LEU A 549 -11.58 -1.04 -25.72
CA LEU A 549 -11.54 -1.45 -24.31
C LEU A 549 -10.51 -0.65 -23.49
N MET A 550 -9.37 -0.27 -24.09
CA MET A 550 -8.38 0.59 -23.43
C MET A 550 -8.89 2.03 -23.28
N ILE A 551 -9.64 2.57 -24.26
CA ILE A 551 -10.30 3.88 -24.13
C ILE A 551 -11.37 3.85 -23.03
N LEU A 552 -12.20 2.81 -22.99
CA LEU A 552 -13.19 2.63 -21.91
C LEU A 552 -12.55 2.47 -20.52
N LEU A 553 -11.30 1.96 -20.45
CA LEU A 553 -10.50 1.93 -19.22
C LEU A 553 -9.88 3.29 -18.87
N LEU A 554 -9.57 4.15 -19.85
CA LEU A 554 -9.21 5.56 -19.59
C LEU A 554 -10.38 6.33 -18.98
N GLU A 555 -11.61 6.09 -19.45
CA GLU A 555 -12.82 6.73 -18.92
C GLU A 555 -13.12 6.26 -17.49
N LYS A 556 -13.23 4.94 -17.29
CA LYS A 556 -13.73 4.33 -16.05
C LYS A 556 -12.68 4.07 -14.96
N GLY A 557 -11.40 3.92 -15.32
CA GLY A 557 -10.36 3.40 -14.43
C GLY A 557 -9.98 4.33 -13.28
N GLY A 558 -9.28 3.81 -12.28
CA GLY A 558 -8.46 4.62 -11.38
C GLY A 558 -7.21 5.16 -12.11
N ASP A 559 -6.39 5.91 -11.39
CA ASP A 559 -5.19 6.53 -11.97
C ASP A 559 -4.17 5.49 -12.47
N THR A 560 -4.03 4.36 -11.78
CA THR A 560 -3.14 3.26 -12.21
C THR A 560 -3.69 2.56 -13.45
N GLU A 561 -4.99 2.23 -13.49
CA GLU A 561 -5.64 1.66 -14.67
C GLU A 561 -5.52 2.59 -15.89
N LYS A 562 -5.66 3.90 -15.68
CA LYS A 562 -5.48 4.94 -16.71
C LYS A 562 -4.06 4.99 -17.25
N GLU A 563 -3.03 4.92 -16.41
CA GLU A 563 -1.64 4.90 -16.90
C GLU A 563 -1.32 3.59 -17.65
N CYS A 564 -1.79 2.42 -17.18
CA CYS A 564 -1.64 1.15 -17.90
C CYS A 564 -2.30 1.20 -19.29
N ALA A 565 -3.53 1.70 -19.39
CA ALA A 565 -4.24 1.87 -20.66
C ALA A 565 -3.52 2.84 -21.61
N ALA A 566 -3.12 4.02 -21.12
CA ALA A 566 -2.42 5.03 -21.93
C ALA A 566 -1.03 4.56 -22.39
N ASN A 567 -0.29 3.81 -21.56
CA ASN A 567 1.00 3.22 -21.95
C ASN A 567 0.81 2.13 -23.02
N THR A 568 -0.22 1.30 -22.92
CA THR A 568 -0.56 0.29 -23.93
C THR A 568 -0.96 0.94 -25.26
N LEU A 569 -1.82 1.96 -25.22
CA LEU A 569 -2.20 2.75 -26.40
C LEU A 569 -1.00 3.46 -27.04
N TRP A 570 -0.01 3.91 -26.27
CA TRP A 570 1.23 4.49 -26.82
C TRP A 570 2.09 3.46 -27.56
N ILE A 571 2.09 2.18 -27.16
CA ILE A 571 2.78 1.13 -27.91
C ILE A 571 2.04 0.84 -29.22
N ILE A 572 0.71 0.67 -29.15
CA ILE A 572 -0.15 0.47 -30.33
C ILE A 572 0.00 1.61 -31.34
N ALA A 573 0.00 2.86 -30.86
CA ALA A 573 0.12 4.05 -31.70
C ALA A 573 1.41 4.12 -32.53
N LYS A 574 2.45 3.30 -32.27
CA LYS A 574 3.68 3.33 -33.07
C LYS A 574 3.53 2.72 -34.47
N THR A 575 2.47 1.94 -34.72
CA THR A 575 2.19 1.35 -36.04
C THR A 575 1.14 2.17 -36.80
N SER A 576 1.22 2.21 -38.13
CA SER A 576 0.21 2.89 -38.96
C SER A 576 -1.20 2.34 -38.76
N LYS A 577 -1.35 1.01 -38.69
CA LYS A 577 -2.60 0.32 -38.33
C LYS A 577 -3.13 0.79 -36.97
N GLY A 578 -2.26 0.87 -35.96
CA GLY A 578 -2.62 1.35 -34.62
C GLY A 578 -3.03 2.83 -34.58
N LYS A 579 -2.32 3.72 -35.30
CA LYS A 579 -2.69 5.15 -35.41
C LYS A 579 -4.07 5.32 -36.03
N ALA A 580 -4.37 4.59 -37.10
CA ALA A 580 -5.69 4.60 -37.73
C ALA A 580 -6.77 4.11 -36.74
N LYS A 581 -6.58 2.94 -36.13
CA LYS A 581 -7.56 2.36 -35.21
C LYS A 581 -7.87 3.22 -33.98
N ILE A 582 -6.88 3.95 -33.45
CA ILE A 582 -7.09 4.91 -32.35
C ILE A 582 -7.81 6.17 -32.81
N LYS A 583 -7.54 6.68 -34.03
CA LYS A 583 -8.30 7.81 -34.62
C LYS A 583 -9.75 7.45 -34.95
N GLU A 584 -9.99 6.22 -35.39
CA GLU A 584 -11.32 5.67 -35.70
C GLU A 584 -12.18 5.39 -34.46
N THR A 585 -11.56 5.20 -33.29
CA THR A 585 -12.27 4.83 -32.07
C THR A 585 -13.00 6.05 -31.47
N PRO A 586 -14.34 5.99 -31.25
CA PRO A 586 -15.10 7.08 -30.66
C PRO A 586 -14.52 7.54 -29.31
N ALA A 587 -14.67 8.84 -29.01
CA ALA A 587 -14.13 9.54 -27.83
C ALA A 587 -12.61 9.49 -27.62
N ALA A 588 -11.85 8.63 -28.31
CA ALA A 588 -10.44 8.36 -28.01
C ALA A 588 -9.55 9.61 -28.01
N ILE A 589 -9.67 10.46 -29.03
CA ILE A 589 -8.91 11.72 -29.14
C ILE A 589 -9.36 12.74 -28.09
N GLU A 590 -10.65 12.78 -27.77
CA GLU A 590 -11.21 13.68 -26.76
C GLU A 590 -10.74 13.31 -25.36
N GLU A 591 -10.87 12.04 -24.97
CA GLU A 591 -10.48 11.53 -23.66
C GLU A 591 -8.98 11.63 -23.42
N LEU A 592 -8.16 11.26 -24.41
CA LEU A 592 -6.71 11.50 -24.37
C LEU A 592 -6.40 13.00 -24.25
N THR A 593 -7.12 13.88 -24.96
CA THR A 593 -6.96 15.34 -24.84
C THR A 593 -7.37 15.85 -23.45
N ARG A 594 -8.45 15.31 -22.87
CA ARG A 594 -8.93 15.63 -21.52
C ARG A 594 -7.87 15.24 -20.48
N LEU A 595 -7.39 14.00 -20.50
CA LEU A 595 -6.35 13.51 -19.59
C LEU A 595 -5.00 14.23 -19.77
N SER A 596 -4.65 14.62 -21.01
CA SER A 596 -3.44 15.41 -21.29
C SER A 596 -3.45 16.82 -20.68
N LYS A 597 -4.60 17.29 -20.21
CA LYS A 597 -4.79 18.60 -19.56
C LYS A 597 -5.14 18.45 -18.08
N ARG A 598 -6.12 17.61 -17.74
CA ARG A 598 -6.74 17.47 -16.42
C ARG A 598 -6.61 16.03 -15.90
N SER A 599 -5.42 15.67 -15.43
CA SER A 599 -5.14 14.40 -14.74
C SER A 599 -3.85 14.52 -13.90
N ASN A 600 -3.47 13.46 -13.18
CA ASN A 600 -2.20 13.41 -12.45
C ASN A 600 -0.99 13.49 -13.40
N GLN A 601 0.20 13.76 -12.87
CA GLN A 601 1.40 13.99 -13.71
C GLN A 601 1.76 12.80 -14.61
N SER A 602 1.59 11.56 -14.15
CA SER A 602 2.00 10.35 -14.88
C SER A 602 0.99 9.97 -15.97
N VAL A 603 -0.32 9.99 -15.65
CA VAL A 603 -1.41 9.81 -16.63
C VAL A 603 -1.40 10.94 -17.67
N GLN A 604 -1.20 12.19 -17.25
CA GLN A 604 -1.09 13.33 -18.16
C GLN A 604 0.12 13.16 -19.11
N ALA A 605 1.27 12.71 -18.60
CA ALA A 605 2.44 12.40 -19.42
C ALA A 605 2.23 11.19 -20.35
N ALA A 606 1.41 10.21 -19.95
CA ALA A 606 1.03 9.08 -20.80
C ALA A 606 0.10 9.51 -21.95
N ALA A 607 -0.99 10.22 -21.65
CA ALA A 607 -1.91 10.74 -22.66
C ALA A 607 -1.21 11.68 -23.66
N LYS A 608 -0.32 12.57 -23.19
CA LYS A 608 0.52 13.42 -24.05
C LYS A 608 1.40 12.62 -25.02
N ARG A 609 1.93 11.46 -24.60
CA ARG A 609 2.73 10.58 -25.47
C ARG A 609 1.89 9.92 -26.56
N VAL A 610 0.67 9.45 -26.25
CA VAL A 610 -0.24 8.90 -27.28
C VAL A 610 -0.62 9.99 -28.29
N LEU A 611 -1.10 11.15 -27.84
CA LEU A 611 -1.53 12.25 -28.73
C LEU A 611 -0.43 12.72 -29.67
N LEU A 612 0.81 12.79 -29.19
CA LEU A 612 1.95 13.20 -30.02
C LEU A 612 2.31 12.14 -31.07
N GLU A 613 2.19 10.86 -30.74
CA GLU A 613 2.38 9.76 -31.70
C GLU A 613 1.24 9.73 -32.76
N LEU A 614 0.01 10.12 -32.40
CA LEU A 614 -1.13 10.18 -33.32
C LEU A 614 -1.08 11.38 -34.29
N LYS A 615 -0.34 12.45 -33.96
CA LYS A 615 -0.11 13.57 -34.89
C LYS A 615 0.67 13.06 -36.11
N GLU A 616 0.19 13.41 -37.30
CA GLU A 616 0.87 13.06 -38.53
C GLU A 616 2.14 13.89 -38.72
N THR A 617 3.29 13.24 -38.55
CA THR A 617 4.45 13.59 -39.37
C THR A 617 4.13 13.23 -40.81
N THR A 618 3.66 14.21 -41.60
CA THR A 618 3.52 14.11 -43.05
C THR A 618 4.89 13.93 -43.69
N PHE A 619 5.34 12.67 -43.75
CA PHE A 619 6.46 12.27 -44.58
C PHE A 619 6.03 12.28 -46.04
N THR A 620 6.05 13.46 -46.64
CA THR A 620 6.38 13.56 -48.07
C THR A 620 7.70 12.81 -48.29
N GLN A 621 7.80 12.08 -49.40
CA GLN A 621 8.99 11.28 -49.72
C GLN A 621 10.15 12.15 -50.22
N GLY A 622 10.64 13.04 -49.34
CA GLY A 622 11.95 13.66 -49.46
C GLY A 622 13.05 12.68 -49.07
N SER A 623 14.21 12.78 -49.73
CA SER A 623 15.35 11.87 -49.54
C SER A 623 15.79 11.72 -48.09
N ALA A 624 16.36 10.55 -47.76
CA ALA A 624 16.74 10.14 -46.42
C ALA A 624 17.93 10.95 -45.86
N ASN A 625 17.67 12.18 -45.41
CA ASN A 625 18.67 13.05 -44.79
C ASN A 625 18.09 13.83 -43.61
N LYS A 626 17.66 13.11 -42.55
CA LYS A 626 17.15 13.69 -41.30
C LYS A 626 18.28 14.33 -40.49
N GLN A 627 18.59 15.59 -40.78
CA GLN A 627 19.21 16.44 -39.76
C GLN A 627 18.26 16.56 -38.55
N PRO A 628 18.77 16.57 -37.31
CA PRO A 628 17.93 16.77 -36.13
C PRO A 628 17.31 18.18 -36.12
N ARG A 629 16.14 18.35 -35.49
CA ARG A 629 15.55 19.67 -35.21
C ARG A 629 16.59 20.52 -34.47
N ILE A 630 17.12 21.55 -35.14
CA ILE A 630 18.24 22.38 -34.65
C ILE A 630 17.81 23.26 -33.47
N HIS A 631 16.52 23.64 -33.42
CA HIS A 631 15.96 24.52 -32.40
C HIS A 631 14.81 23.85 -31.63
N CYS A 632 14.69 24.18 -30.35
CA CYS A 632 13.59 23.77 -29.48
C CYS A 632 13.33 24.84 -28.41
N ASP A 633 12.17 25.47 -28.48
CA ASP A 633 11.72 26.57 -27.63
C ASP A 633 11.81 26.23 -26.14
N TYR A 634 11.53 24.96 -25.78
CA TYR A 634 11.64 24.49 -24.40
C TYR A 634 13.09 24.39 -23.93
N GLN A 635 14.01 23.98 -24.81
CA GLN A 635 15.44 23.95 -24.51
C GLN A 635 15.99 25.36 -24.35
N GLU A 636 15.56 26.30 -25.20
CA GLU A 636 15.93 27.71 -25.11
C GLU A 636 15.42 28.35 -23.80
N LYS A 637 14.13 28.21 -23.46
CA LYS A 637 13.57 28.69 -22.18
C LYS A 637 14.33 28.12 -20.98
N CYS A 638 14.67 26.83 -21.01
CA CYS A 638 15.51 26.20 -19.98
C CYS A 638 16.94 26.76 -19.95
N HIS A 639 17.50 27.16 -21.10
CA HIS A 639 18.83 27.77 -21.20
C HIS A 639 18.83 29.20 -20.67
N THR A 640 17.79 30.00 -20.96
CA THR A 640 17.59 31.33 -20.34
C THR A 640 17.53 31.22 -18.81
N PHE A 641 16.81 30.23 -18.30
CA PHE A 641 16.78 29.94 -16.86
C PHE A 641 18.15 29.53 -16.32
N LYS A 642 18.86 28.58 -16.96
CA LYS A 642 20.24 28.19 -16.60
C LYS A 642 21.16 29.40 -16.49
N SER A 643 21.12 30.31 -17.48
CA SER A 643 21.90 31.54 -17.49
C SER A 643 21.56 32.48 -16.33
N SER A 644 20.28 32.55 -15.92
CA SER A 644 19.85 33.36 -14.75
C SER A 644 20.45 32.86 -13.42
N LEU A 645 20.88 31.60 -13.34
CA LEU A 645 21.53 31.02 -12.17
C LEU A 645 22.99 31.46 -12.00
N LYS A 646 23.59 32.15 -12.99
CA LYS A 646 24.97 32.65 -12.98
C LYS A 646 26.05 31.59 -12.71
N LEU A 647 25.75 30.32 -12.99
CA LEU A 647 26.68 29.19 -12.83
C LEU A 647 27.87 29.33 -13.79
N SER A 648 29.08 29.05 -13.32
CA SER A 648 30.29 29.15 -14.15
C SER A 648 30.27 28.17 -15.32
N GLY A 649 30.69 28.64 -16.50
CA GLY A 649 30.72 27.85 -17.73
C GLY A 649 31.63 26.61 -17.64
N VAL A 650 32.64 26.63 -16.76
CA VAL A 650 33.61 25.53 -16.57
C VAL A 650 32.98 24.22 -16.09
N PHE A 651 31.77 24.27 -15.53
CA PHE A 651 31.04 23.08 -15.09
C PHE A 651 30.31 22.34 -16.21
N PHE A 652 30.21 22.91 -17.42
CA PHE A 652 29.32 22.40 -18.47
C PHE A 652 30.05 21.92 -19.73
N ASP A 653 29.59 20.81 -20.29
CA ASP A 653 29.93 20.37 -21.65
C ASP A 653 28.66 20.42 -22.53
N PRO A 654 28.46 21.48 -23.34
CA PRO A 654 27.30 21.62 -24.21
C PRO A 654 27.12 20.48 -25.22
N LYS A 655 28.17 19.70 -25.51
CA LYS A 655 28.08 18.48 -26.35
C LYS A 655 27.11 17.44 -25.80
N PHE A 656 26.85 17.46 -24.49
CA PHE A 656 25.94 16.55 -23.80
C PHE A 656 24.62 17.21 -23.37
N ASP A 657 24.32 18.43 -23.80
CA ASP A 657 23.00 19.04 -23.64
C ASP A 657 21.93 18.23 -24.39
N ARG A 658 20.77 18.00 -23.77
CA ARG A 658 19.67 17.22 -24.38
C ARG A 658 18.32 17.58 -23.78
N CYS A 659 17.43 18.12 -24.60
CA CYS A 659 16.03 18.30 -24.24
C CYS A 659 15.26 16.96 -24.22
N PHE A 660 14.45 16.76 -23.20
CA PHE A 660 13.54 15.62 -23.03
C PHE A 660 12.07 16.06 -22.91
N CYS A 661 11.73 17.27 -23.37
CA CYS A 661 10.33 17.64 -23.59
C CYS A 661 9.64 16.62 -24.51
N THR A 662 8.31 16.51 -24.43
CA THR A 662 7.55 15.46 -25.11
C THR A 662 7.86 15.40 -26.61
N GLU A 663 7.98 16.56 -27.28
CA GLU A 663 8.37 16.65 -28.70
C GLU A 663 9.77 16.12 -28.99
N CYS A 664 10.79 16.59 -28.26
CA CYS A 664 12.17 16.13 -28.47
C CYS A 664 12.36 14.65 -28.13
N HIS A 665 11.59 14.12 -27.18
CA HIS A 665 11.59 12.72 -26.80
C HIS A 665 11.00 11.83 -27.90
N ALA A 666 9.78 12.14 -28.38
CA ALA A 666 9.13 11.36 -29.43
C ALA A 666 9.83 11.47 -30.79
N ALA A 667 10.34 12.66 -31.15
CA ALA A 667 11.09 12.87 -32.40
C ALA A 667 12.37 12.03 -32.51
N ARG A 668 12.93 11.56 -31.38
CA ARG A 668 14.05 10.61 -31.32
C ARG A 668 13.62 9.16 -31.15
N GLY A 669 12.37 8.90 -30.76
CA GLY A 669 11.90 7.57 -30.39
C GLY A 669 12.62 6.96 -29.18
N ASP A 670 13.10 7.77 -28.21
CA ASP A 670 13.75 7.20 -27.03
C ASP A 670 12.75 6.27 -26.27
N LYS A 671 13.24 5.20 -25.61
CA LYS A 671 12.40 4.43 -24.68
C LYS A 671 12.05 5.27 -23.44
N LEU A 672 10.99 4.89 -22.71
CA LEU A 672 10.67 5.49 -21.40
C LEU A 672 11.71 5.11 -20.34
N TYR A 673 12.26 3.90 -20.44
CA TYR A 673 13.21 3.30 -19.52
C TYR A 673 14.36 2.67 -20.31
N TYR A 674 15.56 2.71 -19.74
CA TYR A 674 16.73 2.01 -20.26
C TYR A 674 17.42 1.27 -19.12
N THR A 675 17.96 0.09 -19.41
CA THR A 675 18.81 -0.67 -18.49
C THR A 675 20.26 -0.24 -18.64
N ARG A 676 21.00 -0.08 -17.53
CA ARG A 676 22.43 0.27 -17.52
C ARG A 676 23.13 -0.27 -16.27
N GLY A 677 24.46 -0.33 -16.32
CA GLY A 677 25.31 -0.76 -15.21
C GLY A 677 25.54 -2.28 -15.17
N GLN A 678 26.36 -2.71 -14.21
CA GLN A 678 26.72 -4.10 -13.93
C GLN A 678 26.64 -4.31 -12.41
N PRO A 679 25.62 -5.03 -11.87
CA PRO A 679 24.50 -5.68 -12.56
C PRO A 679 23.59 -4.67 -13.29
N ALA A 680 22.81 -5.13 -14.26
CA ALA A 680 22.00 -4.24 -15.09
C ALA A 680 20.72 -3.78 -14.35
N LYS A 681 20.57 -2.47 -14.12
CA LYS A 681 19.38 -1.87 -13.46
C LYS A 681 18.69 -0.87 -14.40
N ASP A 682 17.37 -0.85 -14.38
CA ASP A 682 16.55 0.09 -15.17
C ASP A 682 16.55 1.49 -14.53
N TYR A 683 16.54 2.54 -15.35
CA TYR A 683 16.28 3.94 -14.96
C TYR A 683 15.29 4.61 -15.91
N GLY A 684 14.54 5.60 -15.40
CA GLY A 684 13.58 6.39 -16.17
C GLY A 684 14.23 7.53 -16.95
N ILE A 685 13.86 7.69 -18.22
CA ILE A 685 14.25 8.85 -19.02
C ILE A 685 13.52 10.10 -18.50
N PRO A 686 14.20 11.25 -18.36
CA PRO A 686 13.64 12.40 -17.68
C PRO A 686 12.67 13.20 -18.56
N ILE A 687 11.55 12.60 -18.93
CA ILE A 687 10.53 13.20 -19.80
C ILE A 687 9.95 14.47 -19.17
N GLY A 688 9.92 15.55 -19.94
CA GLY A 688 9.50 16.89 -19.48
C GLY A 688 10.62 17.72 -18.85
N TRP A 689 11.89 17.30 -18.92
CA TRP A 689 13.06 18.06 -18.44
C TRP A 689 13.97 18.46 -19.62
N CYS A 690 14.91 19.36 -19.36
CA CYS A 690 16.05 19.64 -20.23
C CYS A 690 17.35 19.40 -19.47
N ARG A 691 18.26 18.57 -20.03
CA ARG A 691 19.58 18.33 -19.45
C ARG A 691 20.59 19.31 -20.03
N PHE A 692 21.35 19.94 -19.16
CA PHE A 692 22.64 20.55 -19.48
C PHE A 692 23.75 19.57 -19.08
N GLY A 693 24.65 19.26 -20.02
CA GLY A 693 25.76 18.33 -19.79
C GLY A 693 26.77 18.91 -18.82
N LEU A 694 27.23 18.13 -17.85
CA LEU A 694 28.29 18.55 -16.92
C LEU A 694 29.66 18.03 -17.38
N MET A 695 30.72 18.80 -17.11
CA MET A 695 32.10 18.36 -17.27
C MET A 695 32.40 17.24 -16.27
N VAL A 696 32.75 16.06 -16.79
CA VAL A 696 32.93 14.85 -15.97
C VAL A 696 34.42 14.63 -15.69
N HIS A 697 34.79 14.53 -14.41
CA HIS A 697 36.18 14.35 -13.98
C HIS A 697 36.82 13.08 -14.60
N PRO A 698 38.09 13.09 -15.07
CA PRO A 698 38.71 11.97 -15.78
C PRO A 698 38.66 10.60 -15.08
N ARG A 699 38.59 10.58 -13.73
CA ARG A 699 38.35 9.37 -12.92
C ARG A 699 37.12 8.56 -13.38
N ALA A 700 36.08 9.23 -13.89
CA ALA A 700 34.88 8.56 -14.42
C ALA A 700 35.15 7.67 -15.64
N LYS A 701 36.14 8.03 -16.48
CA LYS A 701 36.60 7.19 -17.60
C LYS A 701 37.43 6.01 -17.10
N ALA A 702 38.28 6.22 -16.09
CA ALA A 702 39.09 5.16 -15.49
C ALA A 702 38.25 4.10 -14.74
N LEU A 703 37.15 4.52 -14.11
CA LEU A 703 36.18 3.63 -13.44
C LEU A 703 35.11 3.05 -14.38
N ASP A 704 35.08 3.44 -15.65
CA ASP A 704 34.09 3.00 -16.65
C ASP A 704 32.62 3.20 -16.19
N VAL A 705 32.35 4.30 -15.47
CA VAL A 705 31.06 4.52 -14.78
C VAL A 705 29.87 4.53 -15.76
N PHE A 706 30.09 4.98 -16.99
CA PHE A 706 29.05 5.02 -18.02
C PHE A 706 28.67 3.66 -18.60
N ASN A 707 29.37 2.57 -18.25
CA ASN A 707 28.96 1.21 -18.59
C ASN A 707 28.66 0.36 -17.35
N LYS A 708 29.40 0.58 -16.26
CA LYS A 708 29.32 -0.24 -15.04
C LYS A 708 28.41 0.31 -13.95
N TRP A 709 28.22 1.62 -13.85
CA TRP A 709 27.44 2.22 -12.76
C TRP A 709 25.97 2.44 -13.15
N HIS A 710 25.09 2.45 -12.14
CA HIS A 710 23.66 2.71 -12.34
C HIS A 710 23.42 4.20 -12.57
N VAL A 711 22.40 4.53 -13.35
CA VAL A 711 21.96 5.92 -13.54
C VAL A 711 20.87 6.24 -12.53
N ALA A 712 21.02 7.37 -11.87
CA ALA A 712 20.03 7.88 -10.92
C ALA A 712 19.89 9.42 -11.03
N PHE A 713 18.98 9.94 -10.22
CA PHE A 713 18.59 11.33 -10.13
C PHE A 713 18.59 11.78 -8.67
N HIS A 714 18.92 13.05 -8.40
CA HIS A 714 18.83 13.67 -7.09
C HIS A 714 18.08 15.00 -7.20
N GLY A 715 16.94 15.12 -6.53
CA GLY A 715 16.18 16.38 -6.48
C GLY A 715 16.84 17.37 -5.53
N THR A 716 16.96 18.64 -5.96
CA THR A 716 17.61 19.67 -5.15
C THR A 716 16.96 21.04 -5.35
N ARG A 717 17.29 21.99 -4.47
CA ARG A 717 16.84 23.37 -4.61
C ARG A 717 17.65 24.09 -5.68
N VAL A 718 17.03 25.02 -6.38
CA VAL A 718 17.68 25.84 -7.42
C VAL A 718 18.88 26.62 -6.85
N GLU A 719 18.75 27.18 -5.64
CA GLU A 719 19.82 27.87 -4.92
C GLU A 719 20.98 26.96 -4.46
N SER A 720 20.77 25.65 -4.34
CA SER A 720 21.80 24.69 -3.92
C SER A 720 22.72 24.24 -5.06
N VAL A 721 22.33 24.46 -6.33
CA VAL A 721 23.02 23.92 -7.51
C VAL A 721 24.48 24.37 -7.58
N SER A 722 24.79 25.65 -7.35
CA SER A 722 26.17 26.17 -7.46
C SER A 722 27.10 25.48 -6.46
N ALA A 723 26.71 25.45 -5.18
CA ALA A 723 27.49 24.83 -4.11
C ALA A 723 27.70 23.31 -4.30
N ILE A 724 26.77 22.61 -4.98
CA ILE A 724 26.93 21.19 -5.32
C ILE A 724 27.92 21.01 -6.48
N LEU A 725 27.83 21.84 -7.53
CA LEU A 725 28.77 21.79 -8.67
C LEU A 725 30.20 22.18 -8.25
N GLU A 726 30.34 23.20 -7.39
CA GLU A 726 31.62 23.62 -6.79
C GLU A 726 32.23 22.53 -5.90
N CYS A 727 31.40 21.74 -5.19
CA CYS A 727 31.86 20.63 -4.36
C CYS A 727 32.19 19.35 -5.16
N GLY A 728 31.65 19.21 -6.38
CA GLY A 728 31.77 17.99 -7.19
C GLY A 728 31.03 16.76 -6.64
N ASP A 729 30.31 16.91 -5.53
CA ASP A 729 29.59 15.86 -4.80
C ASP A 729 28.30 16.44 -4.20
N VAL A 730 27.25 15.61 -4.10
CA VAL A 730 25.87 16.03 -3.85
C VAL A 730 25.64 16.55 -2.43
N ALA A 731 26.42 16.09 -1.45
CA ALA A 731 26.30 16.53 -0.05
C ALA A 731 27.21 17.72 0.29
N LEU A 732 26.79 18.91 -0.18
CA LEU A 732 27.09 20.28 0.26
C LEU A 732 28.29 20.50 1.21
N GLY A 733 29.53 20.34 0.71
CA GLY A 733 30.72 21.00 1.26
C GLY A 733 30.95 20.93 2.79
N GLY A 734 30.56 19.84 3.45
CA GLY A 734 30.70 19.68 4.90
C GLY A 734 29.67 20.43 5.78
N ARG A 735 28.67 21.10 5.18
CA ARG A 735 27.57 21.73 5.94
C ARG A 735 26.43 20.72 6.17
N LYS A 736 25.78 20.79 7.33
CA LYS A 736 24.59 19.98 7.63
C LYS A 736 23.46 20.35 6.67
N LEU A 737 22.81 19.35 6.07
CA LEU A 737 21.42 19.49 5.63
C LEU A 737 20.56 19.69 6.89
N SER A 738 19.77 20.76 6.93
CA SER A 738 18.83 21.02 8.03
C SER A 738 17.61 20.13 7.90
N GLU A 739 17.14 19.52 8.99
CA GLU A 739 16.09 18.49 8.98
C GLU A 739 14.73 19.00 8.46
N VAL A 740 14.54 20.31 8.40
CA VAL A 740 13.36 21.01 7.84
C VAL A 740 13.23 20.90 6.30
N ASP A 741 14.24 20.37 5.61
CA ASP A 741 14.37 20.44 4.15
C ASP A 741 13.65 19.33 3.36
N GLY A 742 12.40 19.05 3.73
CA GLY A 742 11.43 18.37 2.87
C GLY A 742 11.56 16.84 2.75
N HIS A 743 12.65 16.26 3.27
CA HIS A 743 12.82 14.81 3.36
C HIS A 743 11.84 14.18 4.36
N PHE A 744 11.71 14.75 5.57
CA PHE A 744 10.78 14.28 6.59
C PHE A 744 10.21 15.44 7.42
N ASN A 745 9.22 15.13 8.24
CA ASN A 745 8.97 15.80 9.51
C ASN A 745 9.05 14.76 10.63
N ASP A 746 9.03 15.19 11.90
CA ASP A 746 9.22 14.28 13.05
C ASP A 746 8.17 13.15 13.14
N ASN A 747 7.02 13.35 12.49
CA ASN A 747 5.95 12.35 12.35
C ASN A 747 6.19 11.30 11.24
N ARG A 748 7.25 11.41 10.43
CA ARG A 748 7.52 10.53 9.27
C ARG A 748 8.96 10.00 9.17
N LYS A 749 9.90 10.53 9.96
CA LYS A 749 11.31 10.10 9.96
C LYS A 749 11.45 8.63 10.39
N PRO A 750 11.99 7.72 9.56
CA PRO A 750 12.14 6.31 9.92
C PRO A 750 13.06 6.11 11.12
N THR A 751 12.79 5.08 11.93
CA THR A 751 13.61 4.71 13.09
C THR A 751 15.03 4.37 12.64
N GLY A 752 16.03 5.11 13.13
CA GLY A 752 17.43 4.95 12.74
C GLY A 752 17.87 5.71 11.47
N PHE A 753 17.02 6.56 10.90
CA PHE A 753 17.34 7.37 9.72
C PHE A 753 18.52 8.34 9.95
N ASP A 754 19.56 8.24 9.12
CA ASP A 754 20.79 9.02 9.23
C ASP A 754 20.80 10.19 8.22
N THR A 755 20.73 11.41 8.73
CA THR A 755 20.73 12.65 7.93
C THR A 755 22.05 12.95 7.22
N LYS A 756 23.06 12.08 7.35
CA LYS A 756 24.31 12.10 6.57
C LYS A 756 24.21 11.33 5.24
N GLN A 757 23.10 10.64 4.97
CA GLN A 757 22.89 9.92 3.72
C GLN A 757 22.61 10.87 2.53
N ILE A 758 23.11 10.49 1.36
CA ILE A 758 22.75 11.09 0.07
C ILE A 758 21.61 10.26 -0.53
N PHE A 759 20.52 10.93 -0.92
CA PHE A 759 19.33 10.30 -1.48
C PHE A 759 19.25 10.51 -2.98
N VAL A 760 19.05 9.43 -3.72
CA VAL A 760 18.93 9.41 -5.19
C VAL A 760 17.77 8.49 -5.60
N SER A 761 17.46 8.39 -6.89
CA SER A 761 16.37 7.55 -7.40
C SER A 761 16.59 7.12 -8.85
N PRO A 762 16.12 5.94 -9.29
CA PRO A 762 16.07 5.57 -10.70
C PRO A 762 14.99 6.36 -11.48
N SER A 763 14.10 7.08 -10.78
CA SER A 763 13.03 7.89 -11.39
C SER A 763 13.23 9.39 -11.19
N VAL A 764 13.18 10.13 -12.30
CA VAL A 764 13.04 11.60 -12.25
C VAL A 764 11.64 12.02 -11.77
N ARG A 765 10.60 11.17 -11.90
CA ARG A 765 9.26 11.52 -11.40
C ARG A 765 9.30 11.70 -9.88
N TYR A 766 10.03 10.79 -9.21
CA TYR A 766 10.26 10.86 -7.78
C TYR A 766 11.21 11.99 -7.37
N SER A 767 12.41 12.04 -7.95
CA SER A 767 13.39 13.10 -7.65
C SER A 767 12.88 14.51 -7.99
N GLY A 768 12.01 14.61 -9.00
CA GLY A 768 11.35 15.82 -9.42
C GLY A 768 10.12 16.23 -8.59
N HIS A 769 9.76 15.47 -7.55
CA HIS A 769 8.66 15.82 -6.66
C HIS A 769 9.00 17.06 -5.82
N ASN A 770 7.97 17.83 -5.42
CA ASN A 770 8.13 19.12 -4.72
C ASN A 770 8.90 19.02 -3.38
N CYS A 771 8.99 17.83 -2.79
CA CYS A 771 9.75 17.57 -1.57
C CYS A 771 11.27 17.75 -1.76
N TYR A 772 11.82 17.25 -2.87
CA TYR A 772 13.26 17.26 -3.16
C TYR A 772 13.62 18.39 -4.14
N ALA A 773 12.96 18.41 -5.30
CA ALA A 773 13.07 19.48 -6.27
C ALA A 773 12.02 20.57 -5.97
N LYS A 774 12.28 21.36 -4.92
CA LYS A 774 11.40 22.46 -4.50
C LYS A 774 11.22 23.46 -5.67
N PRO A 775 9.97 23.80 -6.07
CA PRO A 775 9.72 24.79 -7.11
C PRO A 775 10.24 26.18 -6.73
N LYS A 776 10.74 26.92 -7.73
CA LYS A 776 11.09 28.34 -7.63
C LYS A 776 10.48 29.09 -8.81
N SER A 777 9.74 30.16 -8.56
CA SER A 777 9.15 30.97 -9.62
C SER A 777 10.22 31.77 -10.39
N PHE A 778 10.07 31.89 -11.71
CA PHE A 778 11.00 32.56 -12.62
C PHE A 778 10.23 33.25 -13.75
N THR A 779 10.33 34.58 -13.83
CA THR A 779 9.79 35.37 -14.95
C THR A 779 10.80 35.44 -16.09
N HIS A 780 10.41 35.00 -17.28
CA HIS A 780 11.30 34.93 -18.44
C HIS A 780 11.51 36.33 -19.07
N PRO A 781 12.75 36.84 -19.15
CA PRO A 781 13.03 38.27 -19.35
C PRO A 781 12.53 38.84 -20.69
N SER A 782 12.41 38.04 -21.74
CA SER A 782 11.91 38.47 -23.05
C SER A 782 10.40 38.26 -23.28
N THR A 783 9.67 37.60 -22.36
CA THR A 783 8.24 37.29 -22.57
C THR A 783 7.34 37.67 -21.40
N ASN A 784 7.90 38.10 -20.26
CA ASN A 784 7.18 38.35 -18.99
C ASN A 784 6.30 37.18 -18.49
N LYS A 785 6.41 35.99 -19.09
CA LYS A 785 5.74 34.78 -18.60
C LYS A 785 6.48 34.23 -17.40
N THR A 786 5.73 33.83 -16.39
CA THR A 786 6.25 33.24 -15.15
C THR A 786 6.17 31.72 -15.21
N TYR A 787 7.22 31.06 -14.74
CA TYR A 787 7.36 29.61 -14.76
C TYR A 787 7.77 29.10 -13.38
N SER A 788 7.16 27.99 -12.96
CA SER A 788 7.62 27.19 -11.82
C SER A 788 8.80 26.37 -12.27
N THR A 789 9.96 26.58 -11.64
CA THR A 789 11.23 25.96 -12.05
C THR A 789 11.76 24.98 -11.02
N LYS A 790 12.38 23.90 -11.50
CA LYS A 790 12.96 22.84 -10.69
C LYS A 790 14.34 22.43 -11.17
N ALA A 791 15.19 22.04 -10.23
CA ALA A 791 16.50 21.46 -10.48
C ALA A 791 16.57 20.01 -9.99
N VAL A 792 17.13 19.12 -10.81
CA VAL A 792 17.48 17.74 -10.47
C VAL A 792 18.89 17.48 -11.04
N LEU A 793 19.73 16.76 -10.31
CA LEU A 793 21.03 16.33 -10.80
C LEU A 793 20.93 14.91 -11.35
N GLN A 794 21.38 14.69 -12.58
CA GLN A 794 21.54 13.36 -13.19
C GLN A 794 22.96 12.85 -12.94
N LEU A 795 23.05 11.63 -12.41
CA LEU A 795 24.28 11.07 -11.88
C LEU A 795 24.43 9.57 -12.16
N CYS A 796 25.66 9.09 -12.13
CA CYS A 796 25.99 7.68 -12.02
C CYS A 796 26.33 7.36 -10.55
N ILE A 797 25.85 6.21 -10.04
CA ILE A 797 26.12 5.73 -8.68
C ILE A 797 26.67 4.29 -8.71
N ASN A 798 27.68 4.02 -7.87
CA ASN A 798 28.32 2.71 -7.78
C ASN A 798 27.32 1.64 -7.26
N PRO A 799 27.08 0.53 -7.99
CA PRO A 799 26.09 -0.49 -7.62
C PRO A 799 26.18 -1.01 -6.19
N ASP A 800 27.39 -1.17 -5.66
CA ASP A 800 27.63 -1.75 -4.33
C ASP A 800 27.48 -0.73 -3.18
N SER A 801 27.37 0.56 -3.49
CA SER A 801 27.48 1.67 -2.52
C SER A 801 26.19 2.12 -1.86
N TYR A 802 25.03 1.62 -2.31
CA TYR A 802 23.73 2.20 -1.96
C TYR A 802 22.70 1.15 -1.56
N GLN A 803 21.76 1.58 -0.72
CA GLN A 803 20.63 0.79 -0.23
C GLN A 803 19.35 1.22 -0.95
N VAL A 804 18.48 0.25 -1.23
CA VAL A 804 17.18 0.46 -1.89
C VAL A 804 16.08 0.50 -0.83
N GLY A 805 15.20 1.50 -0.89
CA GLY A 805 14.15 1.74 0.09
C GLY A 805 12.88 2.37 -0.48
N PRO A 806 11.86 2.56 0.39
CA PRO A 806 10.55 3.05 0.00
C PRO A 806 10.52 4.56 -0.25
N GLN A 807 9.48 5.03 -0.93
CA GLN A 807 9.16 6.44 -1.05
C GLN A 807 8.83 7.05 0.32
N THR A 808 9.24 8.29 0.51
CA THR A 808 9.11 9.02 1.79
C THR A 808 8.24 10.28 1.66
N ILE A 809 7.77 10.61 0.44
CA ILE A 809 6.87 11.74 0.16
C ILE A 809 5.41 11.52 0.65
N GLY A 810 5.02 10.28 0.92
CA GLY A 810 3.66 9.90 1.36
C GLY A 810 2.67 9.55 0.24
N ALA A 811 3.15 9.13 -0.94
CA ALA A 811 2.29 8.83 -2.09
C ALA A 811 1.54 7.48 -1.96
N THR A 812 0.20 7.53 -2.07
CA THR A 812 -0.72 6.37 -2.04
C THR A 812 -0.96 5.73 -3.42
N ALA A 813 -0.61 6.42 -4.50
CA ALA A 813 -0.60 5.91 -5.88
C ALA A 813 0.84 5.71 -6.36
N GLU A 814 1.05 4.85 -7.36
CA GLU A 814 2.39 4.60 -7.91
C GLU A 814 2.97 5.86 -8.56
N ILE A 815 4.17 6.23 -8.13
CA ILE A 815 4.85 7.45 -8.57
C ILE A 815 5.42 7.27 -9.99
N ASP A 816 5.83 6.04 -10.32
CA ASP A 816 6.41 5.67 -11.61
C ASP A 816 5.99 4.22 -11.96
N PRO A 817 5.36 3.96 -13.12
CA PRO A 817 4.80 2.64 -13.46
C PRO A 817 5.87 1.57 -13.76
N LYS A 818 7.14 1.87 -13.52
CA LYS A 818 8.27 0.94 -13.64
C LYS A 818 9.04 0.74 -12.33
N PHE A 819 8.93 1.67 -11.38
CA PHE A 819 9.63 1.62 -10.11
C PHE A 819 8.60 1.76 -8.99
N SER A 820 8.23 0.63 -8.39
CA SER A 820 7.21 0.63 -7.35
C SER A 820 7.64 1.47 -6.14
N ASN A 821 6.66 2.10 -5.48
CA ASN A 821 6.83 2.97 -4.32
C ASN A 821 7.62 2.36 -3.14
N GLN A 822 7.96 1.07 -3.16
CA GLN A 822 8.77 0.39 -2.14
C GLN A 822 10.26 0.23 -2.53
N GLU A 823 10.69 0.63 -3.74
CA GLU A 823 12.11 0.57 -4.19
C GLU A 823 12.65 1.87 -4.83
N ILE A 824 11.82 2.93 -4.89
CA ILE A 824 12.07 4.11 -5.71
C ILE A 824 13.04 5.13 -5.06
N GLU A 825 13.35 4.98 -3.77
CA GLU A 825 14.36 5.79 -3.08
C GLU A 825 15.63 4.98 -2.84
N TRP A 826 16.79 5.52 -3.21
CA TRP A 826 18.09 4.92 -3.01
C TRP A 826 18.93 5.81 -2.09
N SER A 827 19.65 5.23 -1.13
CA SER A 827 20.46 6.00 -0.17
C SER A 827 21.89 5.47 -0.04
N THR A 828 22.88 6.37 0.02
CA THR A 828 24.30 6.01 0.25
C THR A 828 24.92 6.89 1.34
N LYS A 829 25.93 6.35 2.04
CA LYS A 829 26.82 7.11 2.95
C LYS A 829 28.24 7.26 2.39
N GLU A 830 28.52 6.65 1.24
CA GLU A 830 29.86 6.60 0.67
C GLU A 830 30.18 7.88 -0.11
N ARG A 831 31.30 8.52 0.21
CA ARG A 831 31.77 9.71 -0.50
C ARG A 831 32.55 9.30 -1.75
N GLY A 832 32.23 9.91 -2.90
CA GLY A 832 32.84 9.58 -4.19
C GLY A 832 32.33 8.30 -4.84
N SER A 833 31.25 7.70 -4.33
CA SER A 833 30.48 6.64 -5.00
C SER A 833 29.52 7.17 -6.07
N ILE A 834 29.41 8.50 -6.18
CA ILE A 834 28.55 9.24 -7.11
C ILE A 834 29.41 10.08 -8.06
N ILE A 835 29.03 10.11 -9.34
CA ILE A 835 29.57 11.01 -10.36
C ILE A 835 28.40 11.76 -11.01
N LEU A 836 28.35 13.08 -10.83
CA LEU A 836 27.40 13.94 -11.53
C LEU A 836 27.77 14.07 -13.02
N TYR A 837 26.79 14.04 -13.91
CA TYR A 837 27.03 14.23 -15.36
C TYR A 837 25.97 15.07 -16.10
N GLY A 838 24.90 15.50 -15.43
CA GLY A 838 23.94 16.43 -16.00
C GLY A 838 23.17 17.24 -14.97
N LEU A 839 22.92 18.52 -15.26
CA LEU A 839 21.93 19.33 -14.56
C LEU A 839 20.61 19.27 -15.34
N LEU A 840 19.57 18.69 -14.75
CA LEU A 840 18.22 18.68 -15.30
C LEU A 840 17.44 19.88 -14.77
N VAL A 841 16.92 20.67 -15.70
CA VAL A 841 16.00 21.78 -15.46
C VAL A 841 14.61 21.39 -15.94
N LYS A 842 13.57 21.76 -15.19
CA LYS A 842 12.18 21.73 -15.66
C LYS A 842 11.52 23.07 -15.40
N LEU A 843 10.88 23.61 -16.44
CA LEU A 843 9.96 24.74 -16.40
C LEU A 843 8.54 24.19 -16.61
N ASP A 844 7.62 24.54 -15.72
CA ASP A 844 6.17 24.47 -15.92
C ASP A 844 5.64 25.90 -15.95
N GLU A 845 4.72 26.23 -16.86
CA GLU A 845 4.17 27.60 -16.96
C GLU A 845 3.15 27.82 -15.82
N GLU A 846 3.27 28.93 -15.09
CA GLU A 846 2.33 29.30 -14.01
C GLU A 846 1.13 30.04 -14.65
N ASN A 847 -0.09 29.53 -14.42
CA ASN A 847 -1.36 30.06 -14.97
C ASN A 847 -1.93 31.17 -14.09
#